data_AF-A0A952WGU7-F1
#
_entry.id   AF-A0A952WGU7-F1
#
_cell.length_a   1.000
_cell.length_b   1.000
_cell.length_c   1.000
_cell.angle_alpha   90.00
_cell.angle_beta   90.00
_cell.angle_gamma   90.00
#
_symmetry.space_group_name_H-M   'P 1'
#
loop_
_entity.id
_entity.type
_entity.pdbx_description
1 polymer ?
#
loop_
_entity_poly.entity_id
_entity_poly.type
_entity_poly.pdbx_seq_one_letter_code
_entity_poly.pdbx_strand_id
1 'polypeptide(L)'
;MITKPIQFLIALAAALAPSSALAQSAQPKSAQPHPATVRIPNPTDLPIATATPNAQRAAIALGERVRADQKKAQVIPTLVIVSDGPSFLDAISRWTPEARFPVLIDDGSILASDNIARFIRAFQPTEVVRYQVPKSPGGWEPGAAAVERTLAKVWNAESAEIENLKKAWAAKDHEPPGIVVANEKDAAWPAAIALAAARGQPIIWIDDTQAPRNLHMWWGAEEAGALDKFLEDTCAKSGLAWSDLGDTLDAVTLCGSFPNIIQVSPRDVRALTDRIGRHRIDGPQRWAWCGQIFGNPSEAAYRAMCPLFLSNDEVWLFDTYHKSPPWSDYSLAQSKSALSAAFKSDLTESPGAGISNWREKTQHPLNAGLIFVNSKGNADFFELESGYGYCGDVPYLLRPAALHLIHSWSLQSPGSRATIGGRWLERGVYLYYGSVNEPTLAAFTPCPQVAELLAKNAVFSGAARRDMGPAWKLTVVGDPLATVTPGAIGPRSTTPLALEGAKNPKADAADLVRKGDFAGAIRAFVLAGDEEMAIKFASALLRDRPAAINLAVAKAAVPPLVRAGRTADAVGFFKAFNLKPDDKSTDAQMLRDYLWEACSISLRSRISPPEAGTLDLLRQNLRPEQLDDDLIELGRAWAQVFDFASANSMIESVAAQQTEPHLKKKAQRAIEEMRKGRR
;
A
#
# COMPACT_ATOMS: atom_id res chain seq x y z
N MET A 1 -49.64 9.51 -33.75
CA MET A 1 -51.08 9.36 -34.02
C MET A 1 -51.73 8.71 -32.80
N ILE A 2 -52.75 9.39 -32.24
CA ILE A 2 -53.93 8.81 -31.55
C ILE A 2 -53.63 8.01 -30.26
N THR A 3 -54.14 8.24 -29.05
CA THR A 3 -54.90 9.29 -28.33
C THR A 3 -54.92 8.81 -26.86
N LYS A 4 -54.86 9.73 -25.89
CA LYS A 4 -55.25 9.51 -24.46
C LYS A 4 -56.80 9.37 -24.35
N PRO A 5 -57.49 9.51 -23.18
CA PRO A 5 -57.20 9.30 -21.74
C PRO A 5 -58.34 8.53 -21.00
N ILE A 6 -58.20 8.26 -19.68
CA ILE A 6 -59.35 8.29 -18.75
C ILE A 6 -58.95 9.06 -17.48
N GLN A 7 -59.80 10.03 -17.12
CA GLN A 7 -59.80 10.90 -15.94
C GLN A 7 -60.77 10.37 -14.87
N PHE A 8 -60.55 10.72 -13.60
CA PHE A 8 -61.44 11.49 -12.68
C PHE A 8 -60.93 11.31 -11.23
N LEU A 9 -60.42 12.29 -10.46
CA LEU A 9 -60.86 13.62 -9.97
C LEU A 9 -61.90 13.55 -8.83
N ILE A 10 -61.57 14.17 -7.67
CA ILE A 10 -62.39 14.92 -6.67
C ILE A 10 -61.47 15.15 -5.43
N ALA A 11 -61.39 16.28 -4.71
CA ALA A 11 -61.71 17.70 -4.90
C ALA A 11 -61.15 18.50 -3.68
N LEU A 12 -60.88 19.80 -3.91
CA LEU A 12 -61.08 21.03 -3.07
C LEU A 12 -61.02 20.98 -1.52
N ALA A 13 -60.60 21.97 -0.73
CA ALA A 13 -60.34 23.42 -0.88
C ALA A 13 -59.50 23.90 0.35
N ALA A 14 -58.45 24.72 0.20
CA ALA A 14 -58.39 26.19 0.25
C ALA A 14 -58.64 26.86 1.63
N ALA A 15 -57.62 27.57 2.13
CA ALA A 15 -57.75 28.94 2.67
C ALA A 15 -56.38 29.62 2.84
N LEU A 16 -56.21 30.72 2.11
CA LEU A 16 -55.14 31.72 2.19
C LEU A 16 -55.47 32.77 3.26
N ALA A 17 -54.46 33.30 3.96
CA ALA A 17 -54.23 34.75 4.11
C ALA A 17 -52.94 35.06 4.92
N PRO A 18 -52.34 36.25 4.73
CA PRO A 18 -50.93 36.53 5.05
C PRO A 18 -50.76 37.34 6.35
N SER A 19 -49.53 37.38 6.89
CA SER A 19 -49.11 38.42 7.82
C SER A 19 -47.60 38.67 7.71
N SER A 20 -47.28 39.95 7.56
CA SER A 20 -45.94 40.51 7.41
C SER A 20 -45.29 40.82 8.76
N ALA A 21 -43.96 40.97 8.72
CA ALA A 21 -43.07 41.70 9.65
C ALA A 21 -42.67 41.00 10.97
N LEU A 22 -41.37 40.73 11.14
CA LEU A 22 -40.44 41.60 11.86
C LEU A 22 -39.04 40.99 11.92
N ALA A 23 -38.05 41.82 11.56
CA ALA A 23 -36.66 41.57 11.85
C ALA A 23 -36.44 41.62 13.37
N GLN A 24 -35.86 40.57 13.96
CA GLN A 24 -35.28 40.60 15.29
C GLN A 24 -33.92 39.94 15.27
N SER A 25 -32.94 40.72 15.72
CA SER A 25 -31.56 40.39 16.00
C SER A 25 -31.42 39.20 16.95
N ALA A 26 -30.68 38.17 16.56
CA ALA A 26 -30.27 37.11 17.47
C ALA A 26 -28.96 37.50 18.19
N GLN A 27 -29.09 37.89 19.46
CA GLN A 27 -28.00 37.89 20.44
C GLN A 27 -27.69 36.45 20.91
N PRO A 28 -26.48 36.19 21.45
CA PRO A 28 -25.98 34.84 21.71
C PRO A 28 -26.61 34.21 22.95
N LYS A 29 -27.07 32.95 22.84
CA LYS A 29 -27.53 32.16 23.99
C LYS A 29 -26.35 31.43 24.63
N SER A 30 -26.17 31.72 25.91
CA SER A 30 -25.27 31.09 26.88
C SER A 30 -25.47 29.59 27.03
N ALA A 31 -24.37 28.90 27.33
CA ALA A 31 -24.28 27.47 27.60
C ALA A 31 -25.24 27.00 28.70
N GLN A 32 -25.87 25.84 28.45
CA GLN A 32 -26.52 25.01 29.46
C GLN A 32 -25.90 23.61 29.45
N PRO A 33 -25.88 22.93 30.62
CA PRO A 33 -24.94 21.84 30.92
C PRO A 33 -25.35 20.51 30.26
N HIS A 34 -24.34 19.77 29.80
CA HIS A 34 -24.50 18.42 29.27
C HIS A 34 -25.01 17.44 30.34
N PRO A 35 -25.90 16.49 30.01
CA PRO A 35 -26.30 15.42 30.91
C PRO A 35 -25.11 14.50 31.21
N ALA A 36 -25.03 14.03 32.46
CA ALA A 36 -23.92 13.24 32.99
C ALA A 36 -23.58 12.04 32.09
N THR A 37 -22.41 12.10 31.47
CA THR A 37 -21.75 10.98 30.81
C THR A 37 -21.50 9.86 31.82
N VAL A 38 -21.98 8.66 31.51
CA VAL A 38 -21.41 7.42 32.06
C VAL A 38 -19.89 7.47 31.81
N ARG A 39 -19.10 7.57 32.89
CA ARG A 39 -17.63 7.55 32.83
C ARG A 39 -17.21 6.19 32.28
N ILE A 40 -16.84 6.14 31.00
CA ILE A 40 -15.89 5.15 30.51
C ILE A 40 -14.55 5.52 31.19
N PRO A 41 -13.84 4.59 31.84
CA PRO A 41 -12.54 4.89 32.43
C PRO A 41 -11.62 5.52 31.39
N ASN A 42 -10.86 6.53 31.80
CA ASN A 42 -9.90 7.22 30.95
C ASN A 42 -8.86 6.19 30.46
N PRO A 43 -8.64 6.03 29.13
CA PRO A 43 -7.69 5.05 28.60
C PRO A 43 -6.22 5.29 28.98
N THR A 44 -5.91 6.41 29.62
CA THR A 44 -4.60 6.71 30.22
C THR A 44 -4.32 5.89 31.49
N ASP A 45 -5.34 5.24 32.07
CA ASP A 45 -5.20 4.43 33.29
C ASP A 45 -4.93 2.95 33.01
N LEU A 46 -4.87 2.54 31.72
CA LEU A 46 -4.43 1.20 31.36
C LEU A 46 -2.89 1.18 31.36
N PRO A 47 -2.23 0.34 32.17
CA PRO A 47 -0.78 0.19 32.11
C PRO A 47 -0.38 -0.16 30.68
N ILE A 48 0.79 0.33 30.25
CA ILE A 48 1.40 -0.06 28.97
C ILE A 48 1.67 -1.57 29.05
N ALA A 49 0.70 -2.36 28.61
CA ALA A 49 0.81 -3.81 28.56
C ALA A 49 1.78 -4.15 27.43
N THR A 50 3.01 -4.48 27.79
CA THR A 50 4.02 -5.05 26.88
C THR A 50 3.55 -6.42 26.40
N ALA A 51 3.96 -6.83 25.19
CA ALA A 51 3.81 -8.22 24.77
C ALA A 51 4.40 -9.14 25.84
N THR A 52 3.76 -10.27 26.16
CA THR A 52 4.31 -11.19 27.17
C THR A 52 5.66 -11.73 26.70
N PRO A 53 6.55 -12.10 27.64
CA PRO A 53 7.77 -12.82 27.31
C PRO A 53 7.53 -14.08 26.46
N ASN A 54 6.35 -14.71 26.57
CA ASN A 54 5.99 -15.87 25.74
C ASN A 54 5.70 -15.48 24.29
N ALA A 55 4.83 -14.50 24.03
CA ALA A 55 4.53 -14.06 22.67
C ALA A 55 5.76 -13.50 21.94
N GLN A 56 6.60 -12.75 22.65
CA GLN A 56 7.88 -12.26 22.10
C GLN A 56 8.82 -13.40 21.71
N ARG A 57 8.96 -14.42 22.57
CA ARG A 57 9.78 -15.60 22.27
C ARG A 57 9.22 -16.37 21.08
N ALA A 58 7.90 -16.53 21.00
CA ALA A 58 7.26 -17.16 19.86
C ALA A 58 7.51 -16.38 18.55
N ALA A 59 7.43 -15.05 18.59
CA ALA A 59 7.65 -14.22 17.39
C ALA A 59 9.09 -14.33 16.87
N ILE A 60 10.06 -14.38 17.79
CA ILE A 60 11.48 -14.62 17.48
C ILE A 60 11.66 -16.04 16.92
N ALA A 61 11.14 -17.06 17.60
CA ALA A 61 11.27 -18.45 17.18
C ALA A 61 10.65 -18.70 15.79
N LEU A 62 9.47 -18.12 15.53
CA LEU A 62 8.84 -18.17 14.21
C LEU A 62 9.70 -17.48 13.15
N GLY A 63 10.27 -16.32 13.46
CA GLY A 63 11.17 -15.61 12.56
C GLY A 63 12.46 -16.39 12.25
N GLU A 64 13.03 -17.06 13.26
CA GLU A 64 14.18 -17.95 13.09
C GLU A 64 13.84 -19.16 12.21
N ARG A 65 12.70 -19.82 12.45
CA ARG A 65 12.19 -20.94 11.63
C ARG A 65 12.02 -20.52 10.17
N VAL A 66 11.29 -19.42 9.94
CA VAL A 66 11.06 -18.87 8.60
C VAL A 66 12.37 -18.57 7.88
N ARG A 67 13.34 -17.97 8.56
CA ARG A 67 14.64 -17.64 7.94
C ARG A 67 15.47 -18.88 7.68
N ALA A 68 15.41 -19.89 8.57
CA ALA A 68 16.07 -21.16 8.33
C ALA A 68 15.53 -21.82 7.06
N ASP A 69 14.21 -21.84 6.87
CA ASP A 69 13.58 -22.38 5.67
C ASP A 69 13.88 -21.56 4.40
N GLN A 70 13.90 -20.22 4.52
CA GLN A 70 14.33 -19.36 3.40
C GLN A 70 15.79 -19.65 2.99
N LYS A 71 16.67 -19.95 3.95
CA LYS A 71 18.08 -20.28 3.69
C LYS A 71 18.31 -21.68 3.11
N LYS A 72 17.36 -22.62 3.28
CA LYS A 72 17.40 -23.94 2.62
C LYS A 72 17.30 -23.79 1.10
N ALA A 73 16.64 -22.75 0.60
CA ALA A 73 16.52 -22.48 -0.83
C ALA A 73 17.60 -21.54 -1.34
N GLN A 74 18.18 -21.89 -2.48
CA GLN A 74 18.99 -20.98 -3.27
C GLN A 74 18.11 -20.07 -4.12
N VAL A 75 18.54 -18.83 -4.29
CA VAL A 75 17.86 -17.83 -5.13
C VAL A 75 18.60 -17.66 -6.44
N ILE A 76 18.00 -18.11 -7.54
CA ILE A 76 18.50 -17.84 -8.89
C ILE A 76 18.35 -16.32 -9.13
N PRO A 77 19.45 -15.59 -9.42
CA PRO A 77 19.44 -14.13 -9.49
C PRO A 77 18.86 -13.59 -10.81
N THR A 78 17.85 -14.26 -11.34
CA THR A 78 17.12 -13.85 -12.55
C THR A 78 15.71 -13.43 -12.16
N LEU A 79 15.31 -12.21 -12.52
CA LEU A 79 13.93 -11.78 -12.38
C LEU A 79 13.13 -12.20 -13.61
N VAL A 80 12.02 -12.90 -13.38
CA VAL A 80 11.10 -13.30 -14.45
C VAL A 80 9.89 -12.36 -14.44
N ILE A 81 9.59 -11.79 -15.60
CA ILE A 81 8.42 -10.95 -15.83
C ILE A 81 7.46 -11.70 -16.74
N VAL A 82 6.20 -11.81 -16.31
CA VAL A 82 5.12 -12.43 -17.08
C VAL A 82 3.97 -11.44 -17.30
N SER A 83 3.12 -11.70 -18.29
CA SER A 83 1.98 -10.84 -18.63
C SER A 83 0.62 -11.50 -18.47
N ASP A 84 0.57 -12.76 -18.03
CA ASP A 84 -0.66 -13.55 -17.88
C ASP A 84 -0.57 -14.59 -16.75
N GLY A 85 -1.73 -15.00 -16.23
CA GLY A 85 -1.85 -15.98 -15.16
C GLY A 85 -1.28 -17.37 -15.49
N PRO A 86 -1.52 -17.95 -16.69
CA PRO A 86 -0.90 -19.21 -17.09
C PRO A 86 0.63 -19.19 -17.07
N SER A 87 1.24 -18.12 -17.58
CA SER A 87 2.70 -17.94 -17.57
C SER A 87 3.24 -17.75 -16.15
N PHE A 88 2.48 -17.07 -15.28
CA PHE A 88 2.82 -16.95 -13.85
C PHE A 88 2.83 -18.33 -13.17
N LEU A 89 1.78 -19.13 -13.33
CA LEU A 89 1.72 -20.47 -12.74
C LEU A 89 2.82 -21.39 -13.29
N ASP A 90 3.06 -21.39 -14.61
CA ASP A 90 4.11 -22.22 -15.17
C ASP A 90 5.49 -21.82 -14.62
N ALA A 91 5.77 -20.52 -14.50
CA ALA A 91 7.01 -20.03 -13.90
C ALA A 91 7.16 -20.47 -12.43
N ILE A 92 6.13 -20.29 -11.59
CA ILE A 92 6.14 -20.75 -10.19
C ILE A 92 6.29 -22.27 -10.11
N SER A 93 5.72 -23.02 -11.06
CA SER A 93 5.82 -24.48 -11.10
C SER A 93 7.24 -25.01 -11.34
N ARG A 94 8.21 -24.13 -11.65
CA ARG A 94 9.64 -24.46 -11.77
C ARG A 94 10.40 -24.27 -10.47
N TRP A 95 9.78 -23.68 -9.45
CA TRP A 95 10.38 -23.65 -8.13
C TRP A 95 10.46 -25.05 -7.55
N THR A 96 11.48 -25.26 -6.72
CA THR A 96 11.59 -26.43 -5.84
C THR A 96 11.84 -25.91 -4.41
N PRO A 97 11.79 -26.77 -3.39
CA PRO A 97 12.14 -26.37 -2.03
C PRO A 97 13.58 -25.83 -1.94
N GLU A 98 14.46 -26.25 -2.85
CA GLU A 98 15.89 -25.91 -2.89
C GLU A 98 16.26 -24.77 -3.86
N ALA A 99 15.41 -24.41 -4.84
CA ALA A 99 15.75 -23.39 -5.82
C ALA A 99 14.53 -22.58 -6.27
N ARG A 100 14.67 -21.24 -6.27
CA ARG A 100 13.58 -20.30 -6.58
C ARG A 100 14.11 -19.07 -7.32
N PHE A 101 13.22 -18.33 -7.97
CA PHE A 101 13.51 -17.04 -8.59
C PHE A 101 12.28 -16.13 -8.49
N PRO A 102 12.43 -14.81 -8.39
CA PRO A 102 11.28 -13.92 -8.32
C PRO A 102 10.51 -13.88 -9.65
N VAL A 103 9.19 -13.87 -9.54
CA VAL A 103 8.27 -13.76 -10.68
C VAL A 103 7.35 -12.56 -10.46
N LEU A 104 7.43 -11.54 -11.31
CA LEU A 104 6.55 -10.37 -11.27
C LEU A 104 5.65 -10.31 -12.49
N ILE A 105 4.52 -9.63 -12.33
CA ILE A 105 3.50 -9.51 -13.35
C ILE A 105 3.49 -8.09 -13.89
N ASP A 106 3.56 -7.98 -15.22
CA ASP A 106 3.51 -6.72 -15.95
C ASP A 106 2.18 -6.61 -16.72
N ASP A 107 1.24 -5.85 -16.19
CA ASP A 107 -0.14 -5.76 -16.72
C ASP A 107 -0.37 -4.61 -17.72
N GLY A 108 0.64 -3.77 -17.99
CA GLY A 108 0.48 -2.59 -18.85
C GLY A 108 0.47 -1.26 -18.10
N SER A 109 0.20 -1.28 -16.80
CA SER A 109 0.03 -0.08 -15.98
C SER A 109 1.37 0.55 -15.58
N ILE A 110 1.30 1.83 -15.22
CA ILE A 110 2.42 2.54 -14.60
C ILE A 110 2.78 1.84 -13.28
N LEU A 111 1.78 1.51 -12.45
CA LEU A 111 1.98 0.88 -11.15
C LEU A 111 2.77 -0.43 -11.23
N ALA A 112 2.40 -1.34 -12.15
CA ALA A 112 3.13 -2.59 -12.33
C ALA A 112 4.58 -2.35 -12.76
N SER A 113 4.80 -1.46 -13.74
CA SER A 113 6.15 -1.14 -14.22
C SER A 113 7.03 -0.48 -13.14
N ASP A 114 6.44 0.37 -12.30
CA ASP A 114 7.15 1.02 -11.19
C ASP A 114 7.46 0.03 -10.07
N ASN A 115 6.54 -0.88 -9.73
CA ASN A 115 6.76 -1.95 -8.78
C ASN A 115 7.89 -2.88 -9.25
N ILE A 116 7.91 -3.25 -10.53
CA ILE A 116 9.00 -4.02 -11.13
C ILE A 116 10.32 -3.26 -11.05
N ALA A 117 10.35 -1.98 -11.41
CA ALA A 117 11.56 -1.16 -11.35
C ALA A 117 12.09 -1.02 -9.91
N ARG A 118 11.20 -0.80 -8.91
CA ARG A 118 11.55 -0.80 -7.49
C ARG A 118 12.17 -2.13 -7.08
N PHE A 119 11.50 -3.23 -7.44
CA PHE A 119 11.98 -4.57 -7.12
C PHE A 119 13.34 -4.84 -7.75
N ILE A 120 13.58 -4.47 -9.01
CA ILE A 120 14.88 -4.62 -9.68
C ILE A 120 15.98 -3.87 -8.92
N ARG A 121 15.73 -2.62 -8.50
CA ARG A 121 16.72 -1.84 -7.74
C ARG A 121 17.06 -2.47 -6.39
N ALA A 122 16.08 -3.08 -5.73
CA ALA A 122 16.26 -3.75 -4.43
C ALA A 122 16.90 -5.15 -4.56
N PHE A 123 16.41 -5.94 -5.51
CA PHE A 123 16.84 -7.32 -5.73
C PHE A 123 18.19 -7.39 -6.46
N GLN A 124 18.52 -6.41 -7.29
CA GLN A 124 19.74 -6.38 -8.11
C GLN A 124 19.95 -7.71 -8.87
N PRO A 125 19.03 -8.09 -9.77
CA PRO A 125 19.16 -9.31 -10.54
C PRO A 125 20.39 -9.26 -11.46
N THR A 126 21.02 -10.40 -11.69
CA THR A 126 22.03 -10.56 -12.74
C THR A 126 21.40 -10.48 -14.12
N GLU A 127 20.15 -10.94 -14.26
CA GLU A 127 19.40 -10.91 -15.50
C GLU A 127 17.92 -10.63 -15.25
N VAL A 128 17.27 -9.94 -16.19
CA VAL A 128 15.81 -9.84 -16.23
C VAL A 128 15.32 -10.47 -17.53
N VAL A 129 14.31 -11.32 -17.45
CA VAL A 129 13.71 -11.99 -18.60
C VAL A 129 12.20 -11.79 -18.62
N ARG A 130 11.63 -11.70 -19.82
CA ARG A 130 10.21 -11.91 -20.08
C ARG A 130 9.96 -13.37 -20.39
N TYR A 131 8.92 -13.92 -19.79
CA TYR A 131 8.51 -15.30 -20.02
C TYR A 131 7.01 -15.36 -20.33
N GLN A 132 6.66 -16.17 -21.32
CA GLN A 132 5.29 -16.41 -21.71
C GLN A 132 5.15 -17.83 -22.25
N VAL A 133 4.15 -18.57 -21.75
CA VAL A 133 3.79 -19.86 -22.33
C VAL A 133 3.01 -19.65 -23.63
N PRO A 134 3.01 -20.60 -24.58
CA PRO A 134 2.11 -20.55 -25.73
C PRO A 134 0.68 -20.29 -25.28
N LYS A 135 0.00 -19.33 -25.91
CA LYS A 135 -1.34 -18.86 -25.50
C LYS A 135 -2.24 -20.04 -25.16
N SER A 136 -2.50 -20.22 -23.88
CA SER A 136 -3.52 -21.15 -23.42
C SER A 136 -4.90 -20.50 -23.63
N PRO A 137 -5.93 -21.26 -24.01
CA PRO A 137 -7.27 -20.74 -24.23
C PRO A 137 -7.97 -20.24 -22.93
N GLY A 138 -7.37 -20.48 -21.76
CA GLY A 138 -7.82 -19.92 -20.49
C GLY A 138 -7.37 -18.47 -20.33
N GLY A 139 -8.27 -17.61 -19.88
CA GLY A 139 -7.97 -16.20 -19.59
C GLY A 139 -7.02 -16.02 -18.40
N TRP A 140 -7.08 -14.84 -17.78
CA TRP A 140 -6.20 -14.48 -16.65
C TRP A 140 -6.34 -15.42 -15.44
N GLU A 141 -7.55 -15.93 -15.17
CA GLU A 141 -7.87 -16.71 -13.97
C GLU A 141 -7.77 -18.22 -14.24
N PRO A 142 -6.76 -18.92 -13.70
CA PRO A 142 -6.54 -20.33 -14.00
C PRO A 142 -7.40 -21.28 -13.15
N GLY A 143 -8.09 -20.77 -12.13
CA GLY A 143 -8.92 -21.53 -11.17
C GLY A 143 -8.11 -22.24 -10.07
N ALA A 144 -8.77 -22.57 -8.96
CA ALA A 144 -8.17 -23.19 -7.77
C ALA A 144 -7.39 -24.49 -8.08
N ALA A 145 -7.95 -25.36 -8.93
CA ALA A 145 -7.31 -26.63 -9.30
C ALA A 145 -5.95 -26.45 -10.02
N ALA A 146 -5.77 -25.38 -10.80
CA ALA A 146 -4.49 -25.10 -11.46
C ALA A 146 -3.44 -24.59 -10.47
N VAL A 147 -3.89 -23.79 -9.51
CA VAL A 147 -3.06 -23.32 -8.38
C VAL A 147 -2.60 -24.50 -7.52
N GLU A 148 -3.51 -25.40 -7.17
CA GLU A 148 -3.22 -26.61 -6.39
C GLU A 148 -2.23 -27.55 -7.10
N ARG A 149 -2.43 -27.82 -8.39
CA ARG A 149 -1.46 -28.61 -9.18
C ARG A 149 -0.07 -27.99 -9.18
N THR A 150 0.01 -26.66 -9.22
CA THR A 150 1.28 -25.93 -9.15
C THR A 150 1.93 -26.12 -7.77
N LEU A 151 1.17 -25.97 -6.69
CA LEU A 151 1.67 -26.18 -5.32
C LEU A 151 2.19 -27.61 -5.11
N ALA A 152 1.41 -28.61 -5.52
CA ALA A 152 1.79 -30.02 -5.44
C ALA A 152 3.10 -30.29 -6.19
N LYS A 153 3.23 -29.74 -7.40
CA LYS A 153 4.43 -29.89 -8.23
C LYS A 153 5.67 -29.28 -7.58
N VAL A 154 5.58 -28.06 -7.02
CA VAL A 154 6.73 -27.41 -6.36
C VAL A 154 7.27 -28.28 -5.23
N TRP A 155 6.39 -28.90 -4.45
CA TRP A 155 6.79 -29.74 -3.32
C TRP A 155 6.97 -31.22 -3.67
N ASN A 156 6.85 -31.60 -4.95
CA ASN A 156 6.88 -32.99 -5.40
C ASN A 156 5.88 -33.89 -4.62
N ALA A 157 4.70 -33.34 -4.33
CA ALA A 157 3.58 -34.04 -3.73
C ALA A 157 2.64 -34.60 -4.80
N GLU A 158 1.92 -35.67 -4.47
CA GLU A 158 0.92 -36.28 -5.37
C GLU A 158 -0.25 -35.32 -5.66
N SER A 159 -0.68 -34.57 -4.66
CA SER A 159 -1.70 -33.53 -4.77
C SER A 159 -1.46 -32.43 -3.72
N ALA A 160 -2.21 -31.34 -3.79
CA ALA A 160 -2.18 -30.27 -2.78
C ALA A 160 -3.04 -30.58 -1.55
N GLU A 161 -3.59 -31.79 -1.44
CA GLU A 161 -4.29 -32.22 -0.23
C GLU A 161 -3.30 -32.28 0.94
N ILE A 162 -3.75 -31.85 2.13
CA ILE A 162 -2.89 -31.66 3.30
C ILE A 162 -2.09 -32.91 3.68
N GLU A 163 -2.67 -34.11 3.55
CA GLU A 163 -1.99 -35.36 3.88
C GLU A 163 -0.84 -35.69 2.90
N ASN A 164 -0.99 -35.33 1.62
CA ASN A 164 0.07 -35.53 0.63
C ASN A 164 1.16 -34.46 0.76
N LEU A 165 0.79 -33.21 1.06
CA LEU A 165 1.75 -32.16 1.38
C LEU A 165 2.56 -32.50 2.64
N LYS A 166 1.92 -33.00 3.71
CA LYS A 166 2.62 -33.45 4.94
C LYS A 166 3.67 -34.51 4.66
N LYS A 167 3.36 -35.51 3.82
CA LYS A 167 4.35 -36.54 3.42
C LYS A 167 5.53 -35.91 2.68
N ALA A 168 5.27 -34.99 1.76
CA ALA A 168 6.31 -34.28 1.02
C ALA A 168 7.17 -33.38 1.91
N TRP A 169 6.56 -32.65 2.85
CA TRP A 169 7.25 -31.81 3.83
C TRP A 169 8.11 -32.63 4.79
N ALA A 170 7.60 -33.75 5.31
CA ALA A 170 8.36 -34.65 6.18
C ALA A 170 9.60 -35.22 5.47
N ALA A 171 9.50 -35.54 4.18
CA ALA A 171 10.64 -36.00 3.37
C ALA A 171 11.73 -34.93 3.17
N LYS A 172 11.43 -33.67 3.51
CA LYS A 172 12.31 -32.50 3.36
C LYS A 172 12.64 -31.81 4.69
N ASP A 173 12.29 -32.42 5.82
CA ASP A 173 12.45 -31.82 7.16
C ASP A 173 11.87 -30.39 7.20
N HIS A 174 10.64 -30.27 6.72
CA HIS A 174 9.91 -29.01 6.62
C HIS A 174 8.66 -29.06 7.48
N GLU A 175 8.38 -27.94 8.17
CA GLU A 175 7.13 -27.70 8.86
C GLU A 175 6.49 -26.42 8.33
N PRO A 176 5.20 -26.44 7.97
CA PRO A 176 4.51 -25.25 7.49
C PRO A 176 4.41 -24.21 8.61
N PRO A 177 4.92 -22.97 8.46
CA PRO A 177 4.86 -21.94 9.51
C PRO A 177 3.47 -21.30 9.68
N GLY A 178 2.44 -21.84 9.02
CA GLY A 178 1.09 -21.29 9.02
C GLY A 178 0.28 -21.69 7.80
N ILE A 179 -0.82 -20.99 7.56
CA ILE A 179 -1.76 -21.25 6.48
C ILE A 179 -1.94 -20.04 5.55
N VAL A 180 -2.28 -20.30 4.29
CA VAL A 180 -2.71 -19.30 3.32
C VAL A 180 -4.20 -19.49 3.07
N VAL A 181 -4.99 -18.43 3.19
CA VAL A 181 -6.43 -18.44 2.91
C VAL A 181 -6.68 -17.64 1.65
N ALA A 182 -7.40 -18.20 0.68
CA ALA A 182 -7.68 -17.53 -0.59
C ALA A 182 -9.13 -17.73 -1.02
N ASN A 183 -9.74 -16.70 -1.59
CA ASN A 183 -11.04 -16.82 -2.23
C ASN A 183 -10.84 -17.26 -3.69
N GLU A 184 -11.56 -18.29 -4.12
CA GLU A 184 -11.42 -18.92 -5.44
C GLU A 184 -11.57 -17.96 -6.63
N LYS A 185 -12.28 -16.84 -6.42
CA LYS A 185 -12.61 -15.86 -7.45
C LYS A 185 -11.90 -14.52 -7.24
N ASP A 186 -11.00 -14.41 -6.27
CA ASP A 186 -10.30 -13.15 -6.01
C ASP A 186 -9.03 -13.02 -6.86
N ALA A 187 -8.76 -11.80 -7.34
CA ALA A 187 -7.60 -11.49 -8.18
C ALA A 187 -6.25 -11.62 -7.44
N ALA A 188 -6.25 -11.69 -6.10
CA ALA A 188 -5.05 -11.81 -5.28
C ALA A 188 -4.47 -13.24 -5.19
N TRP A 189 -5.03 -14.23 -5.89
CA TRP A 189 -4.51 -15.60 -5.93
C TRP A 189 -3.01 -15.73 -6.28
N PRO A 190 -2.35 -14.83 -7.06
CA PRO A 190 -0.91 -14.93 -7.29
C PRO A 190 -0.09 -14.84 -5.99
N ALA A 191 -0.55 -14.05 -5.01
CA ALA A 191 0.06 -14.01 -3.69
C ALA A 191 -0.12 -15.33 -2.95
N ALA A 192 -1.32 -15.92 -3.02
CA ALA A 192 -1.63 -17.17 -2.35
C ALA A 192 -0.69 -18.30 -2.78
N ILE A 193 -0.57 -18.51 -4.10
CA ILE A 193 0.31 -19.55 -4.62
C ILE A 193 1.79 -19.25 -4.38
N ALA A 194 2.23 -18.00 -4.51
CA ALA A 194 3.63 -17.64 -4.29
C ALA A 194 4.06 -17.90 -2.84
N LEU A 195 3.24 -17.49 -1.86
CA LEU A 195 3.54 -17.71 -0.45
C LEU A 195 3.43 -19.19 -0.08
N ALA A 196 2.36 -19.89 -0.50
CA ALA A 196 2.19 -21.30 -0.22
C ALA A 196 3.32 -22.16 -0.81
N ALA A 197 3.70 -21.90 -2.06
CA ALA A 197 4.80 -22.59 -2.73
C ALA A 197 6.14 -22.31 -2.05
N ALA A 198 6.46 -21.04 -1.75
CA ALA A 198 7.75 -20.67 -1.17
C ALA A 198 7.92 -21.05 0.30
N ARG A 199 6.84 -21.03 1.09
CA ARG A 199 6.89 -21.30 2.53
C ARG A 199 6.42 -22.69 2.90
N GLY A 200 5.97 -23.49 1.92
CA GLY A 200 5.42 -24.81 2.13
C GLY A 200 4.23 -24.75 3.06
N GLN A 201 3.21 -23.97 2.69
CA GLN A 201 1.98 -23.79 3.46
C GLN A 201 0.80 -24.38 2.70
N PRO A 202 -0.22 -24.92 3.38
CA PRO A 202 -1.45 -25.30 2.71
C PRO A 202 -2.24 -24.05 2.30
N ILE A 203 -2.97 -24.17 1.18
CA ILE A 203 -3.97 -23.18 0.77
C ILE A 203 -5.34 -23.67 1.23
N ILE A 204 -6.05 -22.83 1.97
CA ILE A 204 -7.43 -23.03 2.35
C ILE A 204 -8.28 -22.16 1.43
N TRP A 205 -9.03 -22.81 0.54
CA TRP A 205 -9.97 -22.13 -0.33
C TRP A 205 -11.27 -21.80 0.39
N ILE A 206 -11.77 -20.61 0.12
CA ILE A 206 -13.08 -20.14 0.55
C ILE A 206 -13.84 -19.54 -0.64
N ASP A 207 -15.12 -19.29 -0.46
CA ASP A 207 -15.96 -18.62 -1.45
C ASP A 207 -16.57 -17.29 -0.95
N ASP A 208 -17.36 -16.65 -1.81
CA ASP A 208 -18.03 -15.38 -1.52
C ASP A 208 -19.09 -15.49 -0.39
N THR A 209 -19.53 -16.70 -0.03
CA THR A 209 -20.45 -16.93 1.09
C THR A 209 -19.74 -16.88 2.44
N GLN A 210 -18.49 -17.36 2.47
CA GLN A 210 -17.65 -17.31 3.66
C GLN A 210 -16.98 -15.95 3.83
N ALA A 211 -16.52 -15.33 2.73
CA ALA A 211 -16.02 -13.97 2.76
C ALA A 211 -16.23 -13.23 1.43
N PRO A 212 -17.08 -12.18 1.39
CA PRO A 212 -17.27 -11.39 0.18
C PRO A 212 -15.97 -10.66 -0.21
N ARG A 213 -15.71 -10.60 -1.53
CA ARG A 213 -14.58 -9.87 -2.14
C ARG A 213 -14.81 -8.35 -2.15
N ASN A 214 -14.94 -7.75 -0.97
CA ASN A 214 -15.09 -6.30 -0.82
C ASN A 214 -14.28 -5.77 0.38
N LEU A 215 -13.09 -5.23 0.09
CA LEU A 215 -12.18 -4.66 1.07
C LEU A 215 -12.78 -3.52 1.91
N HIS A 216 -13.73 -2.78 1.34
CA HIS A 216 -14.34 -1.59 1.95
C HIS A 216 -15.62 -1.90 2.74
N MET A 217 -16.11 -3.14 2.66
CA MET A 217 -17.23 -3.58 3.48
C MET A 217 -16.81 -3.63 4.95
N TRP A 218 -17.80 -3.46 5.83
CA TRP A 218 -17.63 -3.65 7.27
C TRP A 218 -18.34 -4.94 7.64
N TRP A 219 -17.66 -5.81 8.36
CA TRP A 219 -18.27 -7.01 8.95
C TRP A 219 -18.84 -6.73 10.32
N GLY A 220 -19.83 -7.52 10.74
CA GLY A 220 -20.17 -7.68 12.14
C GLY A 220 -19.25 -8.66 12.85
N ALA A 221 -19.44 -8.80 14.16
CA ALA A 221 -18.71 -9.77 14.98
C ALA A 221 -18.99 -11.23 14.59
N GLU A 222 -20.19 -11.52 14.09
CA GLU A 222 -20.63 -12.87 13.73
C GLU A 222 -19.91 -13.38 12.48
N GLU A 223 -19.81 -12.57 11.43
CA GLU A 223 -19.13 -12.95 10.18
C GLU A 223 -17.65 -13.22 10.42
N ALA A 224 -16.99 -12.35 11.21
CA ALA A 224 -15.59 -12.57 11.59
C ALA A 224 -15.41 -13.82 12.46
N GLY A 225 -16.36 -14.09 13.37
CA GLY A 225 -16.36 -15.30 14.19
C GLY A 225 -16.58 -16.59 13.39
N ALA A 226 -17.43 -16.53 12.36
CA ALA A 226 -17.69 -17.67 11.48
C ALA A 226 -16.45 -18.04 10.64
N LEU A 227 -15.75 -17.04 10.09
CA LEU A 227 -14.49 -17.28 9.37
C LEU A 227 -13.43 -17.87 10.30
N ASP A 228 -13.23 -17.27 11.48
CA ASP A 228 -12.24 -17.72 12.45
C ASP A 228 -12.49 -19.17 12.89
N LYS A 229 -13.74 -19.51 13.23
CA LYS A 229 -14.15 -20.88 13.55
C LYS A 229 -13.87 -21.86 12.40
N PHE A 230 -14.17 -21.46 11.17
CA PHE A 230 -13.88 -22.29 9.99
C PHE A 230 -12.37 -22.57 9.85
N LEU A 231 -11.53 -21.57 10.12
CA LEU A 231 -10.06 -21.75 10.08
C LEU A 231 -9.56 -22.66 11.21
N GLU A 232 -10.08 -22.49 12.43
CA GLU A 232 -9.77 -23.36 13.57
C GLU A 232 -10.17 -24.83 13.29
N ASP A 233 -11.40 -25.05 12.81
CA ASP A 233 -11.90 -26.39 12.44
C ASP A 233 -11.05 -27.01 11.32
N THR A 234 -10.49 -26.20 10.41
CA THR A 234 -9.61 -26.66 9.33
C THR A 234 -8.22 -27.00 9.85
N CYS A 235 -7.65 -26.17 10.74
CA CYS A 235 -6.37 -26.45 11.39
C CYS A 235 -6.46 -27.73 12.24
N ALA A 236 -7.56 -27.91 12.99
CA ALA A 236 -7.83 -29.13 13.74
C ALA A 236 -7.79 -30.40 12.89
N LYS A 237 -8.40 -30.35 11.70
CA LYS A 237 -8.45 -31.48 10.76
C LYS A 237 -7.12 -31.77 10.08
N SER A 238 -6.20 -30.81 10.03
CA SER A 238 -4.88 -30.98 9.41
C SER A 238 -3.98 -31.97 10.16
N GLY A 239 -4.22 -32.16 11.47
CA GLY A 239 -3.38 -32.96 12.35
C GLY A 239 -1.98 -32.38 12.62
N LEU A 240 -1.73 -31.12 12.23
CA LEU A 240 -0.54 -30.37 12.60
C LEU A 240 -0.75 -29.70 13.96
N ALA A 241 0.33 -29.44 14.70
CA ALA A 241 0.21 -28.68 15.95
C ALA A 241 -0.30 -27.26 15.64
N TRP A 242 -1.35 -26.87 16.33
CA TRP A 242 -2.02 -25.57 16.27
C TRP A 242 -2.75 -25.41 17.61
N SER A 243 -2.89 -24.16 18.08
CA SER A 243 -3.71 -23.68 19.21
C SER A 243 -2.98 -22.64 20.04
N ASP A 244 -1.65 -22.62 19.99
CA ASP A 244 -0.82 -21.66 20.71
C ASP A 244 0.24 -21.03 19.81
N LEU A 245 0.66 -19.80 20.14
CA LEU A 245 1.81 -19.18 19.50
C LEU A 245 3.08 -20.01 19.74
N GLY A 246 3.83 -20.29 18.68
CA GLY A 246 4.99 -21.18 18.71
C GLY A 246 4.70 -22.63 18.30
N ASP A 247 3.44 -22.98 18.01
CA ASP A 247 3.10 -24.25 17.37
C ASP A 247 3.63 -24.34 15.92
N THR A 248 3.41 -25.47 15.27
CA THR A 248 3.69 -25.62 13.83
C THR A 248 2.93 -24.56 13.04
N LEU A 249 1.60 -24.45 13.25
CA LEU A 249 0.76 -23.45 12.60
C LEU A 249 0.48 -22.25 13.52
N ASP A 250 1.21 -21.16 13.32
CA ASP A 250 1.05 -19.92 14.12
C ASP A 250 1.04 -18.63 13.26
N ALA A 251 0.73 -18.75 11.96
CA ALA A 251 0.44 -17.62 11.09
C ALA A 251 -0.72 -17.87 10.11
N VAL A 252 -1.43 -16.80 9.74
CA VAL A 252 -2.52 -16.82 8.75
C VAL A 252 -2.31 -15.70 7.74
N THR A 253 -2.20 -16.03 6.45
CA THR A 253 -2.20 -15.00 5.39
C THR A 253 -3.50 -15.01 4.62
N LEU A 254 -4.25 -13.92 4.68
CA LEU A 254 -5.47 -13.71 3.90
C LEU A 254 -5.10 -13.12 2.53
N CYS A 255 -5.17 -13.92 1.47
CA CYS A 255 -4.93 -13.49 0.09
C CYS A 255 -6.26 -13.21 -0.62
N GLY A 256 -6.71 -11.96 -0.57
CA GLY A 256 -7.97 -11.53 -1.16
C GLY A 256 -8.48 -10.19 -0.64
N SER A 257 -9.56 -9.71 -1.27
CA SER A 257 -10.25 -8.47 -0.93
C SER A 257 -11.19 -8.64 0.27
N PHE A 258 -10.68 -9.20 1.37
CA PHE A 258 -11.43 -9.35 2.62
C PHE A 258 -11.74 -7.99 3.27
N PRO A 259 -12.91 -7.84 3.91
CA PRO A 259 -13.23 -6.66 4.72
C PRO A 259 -12.16 -6.36 5.77
N ASN A 260 -11.59 -5.16 5.78
CA ASN A 260 -10.51 -4.83 6.73
C ASN A 260 -11.04 -4.45 8.13
N ILE A 261 -12.33 -4.10 8.25
CA ILE A 261 -12.96 -3.56 9.46
C ILE A 261 -14.07 -4.49 9.96
N ILE A 262 -14.08 -4.73 11.26
CA ILE A 262 -15.15 -5.39 12.00
C ILE A 262 -15.81 -4.37 12.92
N GLN A 263 -17.12 -4.23 12.81
CA GLN A 263 -17.95 -3.44 13.71
C GLN A 263 -18.53 -4.35 14.80
N VAL A 264 -18.02 -4.21 16.02
CA VAL A 264 -18.50 -4.96 17.19
C VAL A 264 -19.69 -4.24 17.83
N SER A 265 -19.69 -2.91 17.82
CA SER A 265 -20.81 -2.06 18.21
C SER A 265 -20.74 -0.71 17.48
N PRO A 266 -21.75 0.18 17.57
CA PRO A 266 -21.71 1.47 16.87
C PRO A 266 -20.48 2.34 17.16
N ARG A 267 -19.83 2.17 18.32
CA ARG A 267 -18.63 2.91 18.72
C ARG A 267 -17.37 2.04 18.86
N ASP A 268 -17.50 0.73 18.64
CA ASP A 268 -16.39 -0.20 18.77
C ASP A 268 -16.13 -0.94 17.46
N VAL A 269 -14.92 -0.75 16.96
CA VAL A 269 -14.45 -1.36 15.72
C VAL A 269 -13.12 -2.03 15.96
N ARG A 270 -12.86 -3.10 15.21
CA ARG A 270 -11.66 -3.93 15.30
C ARG A 270 -11.09 -4.14 13.90
N ALA A 271 -9.79 -4.37 13.80
CA ALA A 271 -9.18 -4.76 12.53
C ALA A 271 -9.37 -6.27 12.30
N LEU A 272 -9.69 -6.66 11.07
CA LEU A 272 -9.86 -8.08 10.73
C LEU A 272 -8.60 -8.89 11.06
N THR A 273 -7.43 -8.41 10.62
CA THR A 273 -6.18 -9.15 10.81
C THR A 273 -5.71 -9.19 12.27
N ASP A 274 -6.20 -8.33 13.16
CA ASP A 274 -5.94 -8.51 14.60
C ASP A 274 -6.89 -9.51 15.25
N ARG A 275 -8.13 -9.60 14.72
CA ARG A 275 -9.16 -10.53 15.17
C ARG A 275 -8.85 -11.97 14.77
N ILE A 276 -8.50 -12.23 13.50
CA ILE A 276 -8.21 -13.57 13.00
C ILE A 276 -6.96 -14.11 13.68
N GLY A 277 -7.03 -15.38 14.10
CA GLY A 277 -5.96 -16.03 14.85
C GLY A 277 -6.09 -15.92 16.37
N ARG A 278 -7.24 -15.45 16.88
CA ARG A 278 -7.56 -15.40 18.31
C ARG A 278 -8.72 -16.33 18.64
N HIS A 279 -8.62 -17.12 19.70
CA HIS A 279 -9.68 -18.06 20.13
C HIS A 279 -11.02 -17.39 20.45
N ARG A 280 -11.00 -16.11 20.88
CA ARG A 280 -12.21 -15.36 21.25
C ARG A 280 -12.06 -13.90 20.82
N ILE A 281 -13.18 -13.29 20.43
CA ILE A 281 -13.23 -11.88 19.98
C ILE A 281 -12.69 -10.89 21.03
N ASP A 282 -13.04 -11.11 22.30
CA ASP A 282 -12.58 -10.28 23.43
C ASP A 282 -11.44 -10.95 24.22
N GLY A 283 -10.95 -12.09 23.74
CA GLY A 283 -9.95 -12.88 24.44
C GLY A 283 -8.53 -12.38 24.17
N PRO A 284 -7.64 -12.42 25.19
CA PRO A 284 -6.24 -12.11 24.98
C PRO A 284 -5.51 -13.22 24.20
N GLN A 285 -5.99 -14.46 24.28
CA GLN A 285 -5.29 -15.62 23.71
C GLN A 285 -5.32 -15.63 22.19
N ARG A 286 -4.14 -15.86 21.61
CA ARG A 286 -3.86 -15.94 20.18
C ARG A 286 -3.23 -17.29 19.86
N TRP A 287 -3.63 -17.90 18.75
CA TRP A 287 -3.00 -19.08 18.17
C TRP A 287 -2.19 -18.75 16.92
N ALA A 288 -2.48 -17.64 16.22
CA ALA A 288 -1.71 -17.20 15.07
C ALA A 288 -1.66 -15.68 14.86
N TRP A 289 -0.60 -15.19 14.24
CA TRP A 289 -0.55 -13.83 13.70
C TRP A 289 -1.10 -13.77 12.27
N CYS A 290 -2.01 -12.83 12.03
CA CYS A 290 -2.65 -12.68 10.73
C CYS A 290 -2.18 -11.43 9.97
N GLY A 291 -2.07 -11.54 8.65
CA GLY A 291 -1.83 -10.45 7.70
C GLY A 291 -2.66 -10.63 6.43
N GLN A 292 -2.85 -9.57 5.65
CA GLN A 292 -3.69 -9.60 4.45
C GLN A 292 -2.97 -9.05 3.22
N ILE A 293 -3.00 -9.78 2.10
CA ILE A 293 -2.58 -9.31 0.78
C ILE A 293 -3.81 -9.23 -0.12
N PHE A 294 -4.09 -8.05 -0.66
CA PHE A 294 -5.18 -7.79 -1.59
C PHE A 294 -4.65 -7.05 -2.83
N GLY A 295 -5.56 -6.73 -3.75
CA GLY A 295 -5.28 -5.91 -4.93
C GLY A 295 -5.40 -6.70 -6.22
N ASN A 296 -5.04 -6.06 -7.31
CA ASN A 296 -5.00 -6.76 -8.59
C ASN A 296 -3.83 -7.79 -8.59
N PRO A 297 -3.73 -8.63 -9.64
CA PRO A 297 -2.73 -9.69 -9.70
C PRO A 297 -1.28 -9.18 -9.65
N SER A 298 -0.98 -8.03 -10.28
CA SER A 298 0.38 -7.47 -10.31
C SER A 298 0.81 -6.93 -8.95
N GLU A 299 -0.09 -6.26 -8.24
CA GLU A 299 0.14 -5.81 -6.88
C GLU A 299 0.27 -6.98 -5.89
N ALA A 300 -0.59 -7.99 -5.99
CA ALA A 300 -0.57 -9.17 -5.12
C ALA A 300 0.73 -9.96 -5.29
N ALA A 301 1.15 -10.22 -6.53
CA ALA A 301 2.44 -10.84 -6.82
C ALA A 301 3.60 -10.00 -6.28
N TYR A 302 3.61 -8.68 -6.50
CA TYR A 302 4.63 -7.79 -5.96
C TYR A 302 4.73 -7.90 -4.43
N ARG A 303 3.60 -7.83 -3.72
CA ARG A 303 3.55 -7.90 -2.25
C ARG A 303 4.04 -9.24 -1.70
N ALA A 304 3.80 -10.34 -2.41
CA ALA A 304 4.29 -11.67 -2.04
C ALA A 304 5.78 -11.87 -2.39
N MET A 305 6.26 -11.37 -3.52
CA MET A 305 7.66 -11.54 -3.93
C MET A 305 8.63 -10.73 -3.06
N CYS A 306 8.22 -9.55 -2.59
CA CYS A 306 9.08 -8.70 -1.74
C CYS A 306 9.61 -9.43 -0.49
N PRO A 307 8.79 -9.99 0.42
CA PRO A 307 9.28 -10.67 1.62
C PRO A 307 9.98 -12.01 1.34
N LEU A 308 9.81 -12.59 0.15
CA LEU A 308 10.46 -13.85 -0.24
C LEU A 308 11.88 -13.65 -0.80
N PHE A 309 12.14 -12.50 -1.42
CA PHE A 309 13.35 -12.27 -2.21
C PHE A 309 14.10 -10.98 -1.88
N LEU A 310 13.58 -10.12 -1.00
CA LEU A 310 14.22 -8.87 -0.63
C LEU A 310 14.74 -8.90 0.81
N SER A 311 15.84 -8.20 1.00
CA SER A 311 16.46 -7.97 2.30
C SER A 311 16.68 -6.47 2.42
N ASN A 312 16.45 -5.93 3.61
CA ASN A 312 16.54 -4.50 3.85
C ASN A 312 17.77 -4.20 4.70
N ASP A 313 18.56 -3.22 4.30
CA ASP A 313 19.75 -2.75 5.02
C ASP A 313 19.66 -1.26 5.40
N GLU A 314 18.59 -0.59 4.99
CA GLU A 314 18.35 0.84 5.20
C GLU A 314 16.99 1.06 5.88
N VAL A 315 17.01 1.83 6.96
CA VAL A 315 15.82 2.25 7.71
C VAL A 315 15.69 3.77 7.72
N TRP A 316 14.48 4.26 7.47
CA TRP A 316 14.12 5.66 7.60
C TRP A 316 13.11 5.84 8.73
N LEU A 317 13.39 6.77 9.64
CA LEU A 317 12.58 7.02 10.83
C LEU A 317 12.15 8.50 10.86
N PHE A 318 10.86 8.75 11.04
CA PHE A 318 10.31 10.11 11.16
C PHE A 318 9.41 10.22 12.38
N ASP A 319 9.81 11.02 13.37
CA ASP A 319 9.19 11.07 14.70
C ASP A 319 8.67 12.46 15.06
N THR A 320 7.35 12.65 15.03
CA THR A 320 6.72 13.91 15.44
C THR A 320 6.41 13.95 16.94
N TYR A 321 6.73 12.91 17.70
CA TYR A 321 6.34 12.82 19.10
C TYR A 321 7.30 13.59 20.02
N HIS A 322 6.71 14.21 21.05
CA HIS A 322 7.47 14.93 22.05
C HIS A 322 8.19 13.97 23.00
N LYS A 323 9.25 14.46 23.65
CA LYS A 323 10.13 13.65 24.52
C LYS A 323 9.56 13.44 25.94
N SER A 324 8.28 13.72 26.17
CA SER A 324 7.60 13.53 27.45
C SER A 324 6.68 12.31 27.43
N PRO A 325 6.46 11.64 28.57
CA PRO A 325 5.47 10.56 28.66
C PRO A 325 4.04 11.04 28.31
N PRO A 326 3.20 10.15 27.74
CA PRO A 326 3.50 8.76 27.35
C PRO A 326 4.19 8.64 25.98
N TRP A 327 4.40 9.73 25.25
CA TRP A 327 4.93 9.71 23.89
C TRP A 327 6.40 9.27 23.81
N SER A 328 7.20 9.59 24.84
CA SER A 328 8.60 9.18 24.94
C SER A 328 8.83 7.67 24.84
N ASP A 329 7.84 6.87 25.22
CA ASP A 329 7.92 5.40 25.18
C ASP A 329 7.88 4.85 23.75
N TYR A 330 7.42 5.67 22.79
CA TYR A 330 7.35 5.36 21.37
C TYR A 330 8.48 6.01 20.56
N SER A 331 9.52 6.50 21.24
CA SER A 331 10.62 7.24 20.62
C SER A 331 11.32 6.43 19.52
N LEU A 332 11.43 7.04 18.34
CA LEU A 332 12.21 6.45 17.24
C LEU A 332 13.72 6.62 17.42
N ALA A 333 14.18 7.49 18.32
CA ALA A 333 15.60 7.59 18.68
C ALA A 333 16.09 6.30 19.37
N GLN A 334 15.31 5.75 20.29
CA GLN A 334 15.61 4.45 20.91
C GLN A 334 15.47 3.30 19.90
N SER A 335 14.47 3.37 19.03
CA SER A 335 14.27 2.40 17.94
C SER A 335 15.47 2.35 16.98
N LYS A 336 16.02 3.53 16.61
CA LYS A 336 17.24 3.65 15.82
C LYS A 336 18.42 2.95 16.50
N SER A 337 18.61 3.16 17.81
CA SER A 337 19.67 2.49 18.57
C SER A 337 19.54 0.97 18.52
N ALA A 338 18.32 0.43 18.69
CA ALA A 338 18.06 -1.00 18.63
C ALA A 338 18.33 -1.62 17.24
N LEU A 339 18.07 -0.87 16.16
CA LEU A 339 18.29 -1.33 14.78
C LEU A 339 19.72 -1.11 14.26
N SER A 340 20.52 -0.28 14.94
CA SER A 340 21.80 0.22 14.44
C SER A 340 22.85 -0.85 14.09
N ALA A 341 22.79 -2.01 14.74
CA ALA A 341 23.69 -3.13 14.44
C ALA A 341 23.39 -3.80 13.08
N ALA A 342 22.15 -3.70 12.60
CA ALA A 342 21.68 -4.36 11.39
C ALA A 342 21.39 -3.38 10.24
N PHE A 343 20.99 -2.14 10.53
CA PHE A 343 20.51 -1.20 9.52
C PHE A 343 21.30 0.11 9.52
N LYS A 344 21.55 0.64 8.32
CA LYS A 344 21.87 2.06 8.11
C LYS A 344 20.62 2.88 8.39
N SER A 345 20.70 3.87 9.26
CA SER A 345 19.52 4.58 9.77
C SER A 345 19.58 6.09 9.55
N ASP A 346 18.54 6.65 8.94
CA ASP A 346 18.25 8.09 8.91
C ASP A 346 17.07 8.38 9.85
N LEU A 347 17.22 9.38 10.72
CA LEU A 347 16.20 9.78 11.69
C LEU A 347 15.97 11.28 11.59
N THR A 348 14.70 11.65 11.42
CA THR A 348 14.22 13.02 11.65
C THR A 348 13.29 12.99 12.86
N GLU A 349 13.57 13.78 13.89
CA GLU A 349 12.78 13.84 15.13
C GLU A 349 12.56 15.29 15.57
N SER A 350 11.74 15.49 16.61
CA SER A 350 11.51 16.80 17.20
C SER A 350 12.72 17.29 18.04
N PRO A 351 13.13 18.57 17.94
CA PRO A 351 12.59 19.60 17.06
C PRO A 351 13.09 19.44 15.61
N GLY A 352 12.20 19.67 14.64
CA GLY A 352 12.50 19.57 13.21
C GLY A 352 11.65 18.56 12.45
N ALA A 353 10.68 17.92 13.07
CA ALA A 353 9.78 16.96 12.42
C ALA A 353 8.56 17.66 11.79
N GLY A 354 8.80 18.76 11.06
CA GLY A 354 7.76 19.57 10.39
C GLY A 354 7.61 19.28 8.90
N ILE A 355 6.57 19.86 8.27
CA ILE A 355 6.22 19.63 6.85
C ILE A 355 7.32 20.06 5.87
N SER A 356 8.07 21.11 6.19
CA SER A 356 9.19 21.54 5.35
C SER A 356 10.28 20.46 5.28
N ASN A 357 10.66 19.90 6.43
CA ASN A 357 11.69 18.85 6.49
C ASN A 357 11.18 17.51 5.93
N TRP A 358 9.88 17.19 6.12
CA TRP A 358 9.26 16.06 5.45
C TRP A 358 9.44 16.18 3.93
N ARG A 359 8.99 17.30 3.34
CA ARG A 359 9.05 17.54 1.89
C ARG A 359 10.48 17.63 1.36
N GLU A 360 11.41 18.18 2.13
CA GLU A 360 12.83 18.20 1.76
C GLU A 360 13.41 16.78 1.70
N LYS A 361 13.07 15.93 2.68
CA LYS A 361 13.51 14.53 2.72
C LYS A 361 12.83 13.68 1.64
N THR A 362 11.60 14.01 1.26
CA THR A 362 10.80 13.25 0.29
C THR A 362 10.78 13.84 -1.12
N GLN A 363 11.52 14.91 -1.39
CA GLN A 363 11.65 15.53 -2.73
C GLN A 363 12.24 14.58 -3.78
N HIS A 364 12.90 13.53 -3.33
CA HIS A 364 13.40 12.43 -4.13
C HIS A 364 12.81 11.12 -3.61
N PRO A 365 12.67 10.10 -4.46
CA PRO A 365 12.17 8.81 -4.02
C PRO A 365 12.98 8.27 -2.83
N LEU A 366 12.30 7.94 -1.73
CA LEU A 366 12.97 7.46 -0.53
C LEU A 366 13.66 6.12 -0.78
N ASN A 367 14.91 6.06 -0.38
CA ASN A 367 15.72 4.86 -0.45
C ASN A 367 15.82 4.21 0.93
N ALA A 368 14.76 3.50 1.33
CA ALA A 368 14.71 2.76 2.59
C ALA A 368 13.86 1.50 2.42
N GLY A 369 14.32 0.38 2.98
CA GLY A 369 13.60 -0.90 2.95
C GLY A 369 12.74 -1.13 4.20
N LEU A 370 13.01 -0.39 5.27
CA LEU A 370 12.21 -0.36 6.50
C LEU A 370 11.89 1.09 6.86
N ILE A 371 10.64 1.38 7.22
CA ILE A 371 10.18 2.72 7.52
C ILE A 371 9.41 2.73 8.85
N PHE A 372 9.75 3.67 9.72
CA PHE A 372 8.99 3.99 10.92
C PHE A 372 8.51 5.43 10.85
N VAL A 373 7.23 5.65 11.08
CA VAL A 373 6.67 7.00 11.16
C VAL A 373 5.75 7.09 12.37
N ASN A 374 6.00 8.06 13.23
CA ASN A 374 5.07 8.49 14.27
C ASN A 374 4.45 9.81 13.84
N SER A 375 3.13 9.81 13.67
CA SER A 375 2.36 11.02 13.35
C SER A 375 0.95 10.90 13.95
N LYS A 376 0.11 11.89 13.68
CA LYS A 376 -1.34 11.87 13.98
C LYS A 376 -2.09 12.47 12.80
N GLY A 377 -3.41 12.31 12.75
CA GLY A 377 -4.21 12.85 11.67
C GLY A 377 -5.42 11.98 11.37
N ASN A 378 -5.79 11.93 10.10
CA ASN A 378 -6.94 11.19 9.61
C ASN A 378 -6.56 10.38 8.37
N ALA A 379 -7.51 9.64 7.80
CA ALA A 379 -7.26 8.80 6.64
C ALA A 379 -6.65 9.58 5.46
N ASP A 380 -6.89 10.88 5.31
CA ASP A 380 -6.50 11.72 4.17
C ASP A 380 -5.39 12.76 4.43
N PHE A 381 -4.95 12.94 5.69
CA PHE A 381 -3.89 13.88 6.05
C PHE A 381 -3.12 13.44 7.31
N PHE A 382 -1.90 13.96 7.46
CA PHE A 382 -1.09 13.81 8.67
C PHE A 382 -0.57 15.13 9.21
N GLU A 383 -0.74 15.31 10.52
CA GLU A 383 -0.18 16.44 11.25
C GLU A 383 1.25 16.12 11.65
N LEU A 384 2.12 17.10 11.41
CA LEU A 384 3.53 17.06 11.77
C LEU A 384 3.77 18.07 12.92
N GLU A 385 5.01 18.17 13.40
CA GLU A 385 5.35 19.14 14.48
C GLU A 385 4.95 20.57 14.09
N SER A 386 5.16 20.91 12.82
CA SER A 386 4.64 22.12 12.19
C SER A 386 4.04 21.79 10.82
N GLY A 387 2.79 22.20 10.62
CA GLY A 387 2.07 22.01 9.37
C GLY A 387 1.41 20.62 9.20
N TYR A 388 0.77 20.46 8.05
CA TYR A 388 0.03 19.27 7.65
C TYR A 388 0.60 18.75 6.33
N GLY A 389 0.72 17.43 6.21
CA GLY A 389 0.91 16.76 4.93
C GLY A 389 -0.36 16.05 4.50
N TYR A 390 -0.51 15.85 3.20
CA TYR A 390 -1.67 15.19 2.59
C TYR A 390 -1.25 13.91 1.85
N CYS A 391 -2.22 13.21 1.29
CA CYS A 391 -1.99 11.99 0.51
C CYS A 391 -0.90 12.15 -0.58
N GLY A 392 -0.81 13.31 -1.22
CA GLY A 392 0.21 13.62 -2.22
C GLY A 392 1.62 13.76 -1.67
N ASP A 393 1.77 14.08 -0.38
CA ASP A 393 3.05 14.21 0.32
C ASP A 393 3.62 12.86 0.76
N VAL A 394 2.87 11.76 0.67
CA VAL A 394 3.39 10.42 0.94
C VAL A 394 4.52 10.13 -0.06
N PRO A 395 5.76 9.84 0.34
CA PRO A 395 6.89 9.74 -0.60
C PRO A 395 6.72 8.66 -1.65
N TYR A 396 7.23 8.91 -2.86
CA TYR A 396 7.58 7.81 -3.76
C TYR A 396 8.74 7.01 -3.19
N LEU A 397 8.74 5.69 -3.41
CA LEU A 397 9.84 4.84 -2.95
C LEU A 397 10.74 4.42 -4.10
N LEU A 398 12.06 4.47 -3.84
CA LEU A 398 13.06 3.97 -4.76
C LEU A 398 13.12 2.43 -4.73
N ARG A 399 12.88 1.82 -3.57
CA ARG A 399 12.84 0.37 -3.36
C ARG A 399 11.57 -0.04 -2.60
N PRO A 400 11.13 -1.31 -2.65
CA PRO A 400 10.03 -1.79 -1.83
C PRO A 400 10.35 -1.61 -0.34
N ALA A 401 9.34 -1.29 0.46
CA ALA A 401 9.54 -1.07 1.90
C ALA A 401 8.49 -1.77 2.77
N ALA A 402 8.92 -2.16 3.97
CA ALA A 402 8.04 -2.44 5.09
C ALA A 402 7.81 -1.15 5.91
N LEU A 403 6.59 -0.89 6.34
CA LEU A 403 6.17 0.32 7.04
C LEU A 403 5.51 -0.01 8.38
N HIS A 404 6.05 0.56 9.47
CA HIS A 404 5.38 0.66 10.76
C HIS A 404 4.92 2.10 10.98
N LEU A 405 3.62 2.35 10.91
CA LEU A 405 3.05 3.69 11.04
C LEU A 405 2.14 3.78 12.27
N ILE A 406 2.54 4.62 13.23
CA ILE A 406 1.64 5.11 14.27
C ILE A 406 0.91 6.33 13.69
N HIS A 407 -0.34 6.10 13.28
CA HIS A 407 -1.23 7.12 12.70
C HIS A 407 -2.68 6.63 12.68
N SER A 408 -3.60 7.46 13.19
CA SER A 408 -5.03 7.15 13.27
C SER A 408 -5.68 7.07 11.89
N TRP A 409 -6.55 6.09 11.64
CA TRP A 409 -7.26 5.87 10.36
C TRP A 409 -6.39 5.66 9.10
N SER A 410 -5.07 5.52 9.24
CA SER A 410 -4.16 5.37 8.10
C SER A 410 -4.55 4.24 7.14
N LEU A 411 -5.08 3.14 7.66
CA LEU A 411 -5.56 1.96 6.91
C LEU A 411 -7.09 1.81 6.99
N GLN A 412 -7.85 2.91 7.16
CA GLN A 412 -9.31 2.86 7.13
C GLN A 412 -9.85 2.36 5.78
N SER A 413 -9.17 2.68 4.68
CA SER A 413 -9.54 2.24 3.33
C SER A 413 -8.28 2.00 2.50
N PRO A 414 -7.58 0.88 2.74
CA PRO A 414 -6.24 0.68 2.20
C PRO A 414 -6.23 0.45 0.67
N GLY A 415 -7.37 0.14 0.06
CA GLY A 415 -7.54 0.12 -1.41
C GLY A 415 -7.80 1.49 -2.05
N SER A 416 -7.93 2.56 -1.26
CA SER A 416 -8.22 3.90 -1.76
C SER A 416 -6.98 4.78 -1.75
N ARG A 417 -6.56 5.24 -2.94
CA ARG A 417 -5.48 6.23 -3.11
C ARG A 417 -5.78 7.61 -2.52
N ALA A 418 -7.03 7.87 -2.13
CA ALA A 418 -7.38 9.09 -1.40
C ALA A 418 -7.09 8.98 0.11
N THR A 419 -6.36 7.94 0.52
CA THR A 419 -5.93 7.75 1.90
C THR A 419 -4.41 7.63 2.01
N ILE A 420 -3.85 8.01 3.17
CA ILE A 420 -2.44 7.87 3.51
C ILE A 420 -1.99 6.42 3.30
N GLY A 421 -2.75 5.46 3.82
CA GLY A 421 -2.40 4.04 3.70
C GLY A 421 -2.42 3.54 2.27
N GLY A 422 -3.47 3.87 1.51
CA GLY A 422 -3.55 3.51 0.09
C GLY A 422 -2.43 4.14 -0.75
N ARG A 423 -2.02 5.37 -0.43
CA ARG A 423 -0.88 6.01 -1.10
C ARG A 423 0.46 5.35 -0.80
N TRP A 424 0.71 4.95 0.43
CA TRP A 424 1.92 4.19 0.77
C TRP A 424 1.96 2.85 0.02
N LEU A 425 0.83 2.13 -0.05
CA LEU A 425 0.72 0.85 -0.77
C LEU A 425 0.90 1.03 -2.29
N GLU A 426 0.32 2.07 -2.89
CA GLU A 426 0.52 2.45 -4.30
C GLU A 426 1.99 2.83 -4.57
N ARG A 427 2.64 3.53 -3.63
CA ARG A 427 4.02 4.02 -3.74
C ARG A 427 5.09 3.00 -3.34
N GLY A 428 4.72 1.75 -3.07
CA GLY A 428 5.64 0.62 -3.05
C GLY A 428 5.80 -0.09 -1.71
N VAL A 429 5.02 0.29 -0.70
CA VAL A 429 4.96 -0.46 0.55
C VAL A 429 4.34 -1.84 0.29
N TYR A 430 5.07 -2.88 0.66
CA TYR A 430 4.61 -4.27 0.50
C TYR A 430 4.13 -4.90 1.81
N LEU A 431 4.54 -4.31 2.94
CA LEU A 431 4.20 -4.75 4.29
C LEU A 431 3.92 -3.53 5.15
N TYR A 432 2.78 -3.46 5.80
CA TYR A 432 2.28 -2.27 6.48
C TYR A 432 1.59 -2.66 7.79
N TYR A 433 2.09 -2.15 8.92
CA TYR A 433 1.34 -2.07 10.17
C TYR A 433 0.78 -0.67 10.44
N GLY A 434 -0.52 -0.55 10.67
CA GLY A 434 -1.21 0.73 10.87
C GLY A 434 -2.61 0.56 11.43
N SER A 435 -3.42 1.62 11.43
CA SER A 435 -4.74 1.60 12.08
C SER A 435 -5.92 1.81 11.13
N VAL A 436 -6.99 1.03 11.32
CA VAL A 436 -8.23 1.12 10.55
C VAL A 436 -9.22 2.16 11.09
N ASN A 437 -8.99 2.67 12.29
CA ASN A 437 -9.84 3.65 12.98
C ASN A 437 -8.96 4.50 13.92
N GLU A 438 -9.52 5.21 14.91
CA GLU A 438 -8.75 5.86 15.97
C GLU A 438 -8.37 4.85 17.07
N PRO A 439 -7.11 4.44 17.17
CA PRO A 439 -6.64 3.64 18.30
C PRO A 439 -6.25 4.57 19.45
N THR A 440 -6.25 4.04 20.68
CA THR A 440 -5.46 4.68 21.74
C THR A 440 -3.99 4.49 21.44
N LEU A 441 -3.11 5.41 21.85
CA LEU A 441 -1.66 5.23 21.67
C LEU A 441 -1.19 3.91 22.30
N ALA A 442 -1.74 3.58 23.47
CA ALA A 442 -1.50 2.32 24.17
C ALA A 442 -2.04 1.06 23.45
N ALA A 443 -2.66 1.15 22.28
CA ALA A 443 -2.93 -0.02 21.46
C ALA A 443 -1.68 -0.50 20.70
N PHE A 444 -0.78 0.41 20.35
CA PHE A 444 0.44 0.10 19.59
C PHE A 444 1.50 -0.52 20.49
N THR A 445 2.26 -1.49 19.99
CA THR A 445 3.50 -1.90 20.65
C THR A 445 4.49 -0.74 20.59
N PRO A 446 5.16 -0.36 21.71
CA PRO A 446 6.17 0.68 21.70
C PRO A 446 7.23 0.49 20.60
N CYS A 447 7.50 1.52 19.81
CA CYS A 447 8.44 1.42 18.67
C CYS A 447 9.82 0.85 19.04
N PRO A 448 10.43 1.19 20.20
CA PRO A 448 11.71 0.60 20.60
C PRO A 448 11.61 -0.93 20.77
N GLN A 449 10.51 -1.42 21.32
CA GLN A 449 10.27 -2.85 21.47
C GLN A 449 10.08 -3.53 20.12
N VAL A 450 9.34 -2.92 19.19
CA VAL A 450 9.21 -3.44 17.81
C VAL A 450 10.59 -3.55 17.18
N ALA A 451 11.40 -2.49 17.25
CA ALA A 451 12.75 -2.43 16.73
C ALA A 451 13.67 -3.51 17.33
N GLU A 452 13.63 -3.73 18.65
CA GLU A 452 14.39 -4.78 19.32
C GLU A 452 13.99 -6.19 18.85
N LEU A 453 12.69 -6.46 18.68
CA LEU A 453 12.20 -7.76 18.21
C LEU A 453 12.62 -8.01 16.76
N LEU A 454 12.51 -6.99 15.89
CA LEU A 454 12.99 -7.08 14.51
C LEU A 454 14.50 -7.31 14.44
N ALA A 455 15.29 -6.62 15.28
CA ALA A 455 16.73 -6.83 15.37
C ALA A 455 17.08 -8.28 15.83
N LYS A 456 16.19 -8.91 16.59
CA LYS A 456 16.24 -10.33 16.98
C LYS A 456 15.54 -11.26 15.98
N ASN A 457 15.33 -10.80 14.75
CA ASN A 457 14.79 -11.57 13.63
C ASN A 457 13.34 -12.02 13.78
N ALA A 458 12.57 -11.45 14.71
CA ALA A 458 11.15 -11.75 14.81
C ALA A 458 10.41 -11.46 13.50
N VAL A 459 9.35 -12.22 13.23
CA VAL A 459 8.43 -11.88 12.13
C VAL A 459 7.77 -10.52 12.39
N PHE A 460 7.54 -9.75 11.33
CA PHE A 460 7.07 -8.37 11.44
C PHE A 460 5.73 -8.25 12.19
N SER A 461 4.77 -9.13 11.90
CA SER A 461 3.47 -9.13 12.59
C SER A 461 3.60 -9.42 14.08
N GLY A 462 4.43 -10.40 14.46
CA GLY A 462 4.67 -10.74 15.86
C GLY A 462 5.44 -9.64 16.60
N ALA A 463 6.33 -8.92 15.93
CA ALA A 463 7.01 -7.77 16.50
C ALA A 463 6.08 -6.57 16.74
N ALA A 464 5.14 -6.32 15.82
CA ALA A 464 4.30 -5.12 15.83
C ALA A 464 3.03 -5.25 16.69
N ARG A 465 2.52 -6.47 16.92
CA ARG A 465 1.23 -6.70 17.60
C ARG A 465 1.35 -6.73 19.13
N ARG A 466 0.21 -6.47 19.78
CA ARG A 466 0.00 -6.70 21.22
C ARG A 466 -0.87 -7.95 21.43
N ASP A 467 -0.30 -8.93 22.12
CA ASP A 467 -0.93 -10.25 22.27
C ASP A 467 -1.60 -10.49 23.65
N MET A 468 -1.68 -9.51 24.55
CA MET A 468 -2.33 -9.64 25.86
C MET A 468 -3.50 -8.67 26.11
N GLY A 469 -4.27 -8.38 25.06
CA GLY A 469 -5.46 -7.55 25.14
C GLY A 469 -6.54 -8.01 24.15
N PRO A 470 -7.69 -7.34 24.12
CA PRO A 470 -8.70 -7.60 23.09
C PRO A 470 -8.12 -7.35 21.69
N ALA A 471 -8.84 -7.78 20.65
CA ALA A 471 -8.50 -7.35 19.31
C ALA A 471 -8.43 -5.81 19.24
N TRP A 472 -7.48 -5.24 18.52
CA TRP A 472 -7.30 -3.81 18.36
C TRP A 472 -7.71 -3.32 16.98
N LYS A 473 -7.75 -2.00 16.82
CA LYS A 473 -7.99 -1.30 15.56
C LYS A 473 -6.74 -1.30 14.66
N LEU A 474 -5.84 -2.26 14.82
CA LEU A 474 -4.50 -2.28 14.20
C LEU A 474 -4.39 -3.45 13.23
N THR A 475 -4.03 -3.18 11.98
CA THR A 475 -4.03 -4.18 10.91
C THR A 475 -2.63 -4.35 10.32
N VAL A 476 -2.36 -5.55 9.82
CA VAL A 476 -1.19 -5.86 9.00
C VAL A 476 -1.65 -6.12 7.57
N VAL A 477 -1.20 -5.29 6.63
CA VAL A 477 -1.29 -5.55 5.19
C VAL A 477 0.06 -6.10 4.73
N GLY A 478 0.09 -7.27 4.09
CA GLY A 478 1.30 -8.00 3.71
C GLY A 478 1.35 -9.41 4.29
N ASP A 479 2.46 -10.09 4.02
CA ASP A 479 2.76 -11.41 4.57
C ASP A 479 3.13 -11.30 6.06
N PRO A 480 2.39 -11.93 6.99
CA PRO A 480 2.69 -11.87 8.42
C PRO A 480 4.02 -12.54 8.79
N LEU A 481 4.54 -13.42 7.94
CA LEU A 481 5.81 -14.14 8.12
C LEU A 481 6.99 -13.38 7.52
N ALA A 482 6.81 -12.14 7.07
CA ALA A 482 7.90 -11.34 6.56
C ALA A 482 8.93 -11.05 7.67
N THR A 483 10.20 -11.39 7.41
CA THR A 483 11.33 -10.96 8.23
C THR A 483 12.09 -9.87 7.48
N VAL A 484 12.17 -8.68 8.07
CA VAL A 484 12.66 -7.47 7.38
C VAL A 484 14.15 -7.21 7.58
N THR A 485 14.81 -8.01 8.41
CA THR A 485 16.21 -7.85 8.83
C THR A 485 17.20 -8.33 7.75
N PRO A 486 18.40 -7.71 7.63
CA PRO A 486 19.41 -8.15 6.68
C PRO A 486 19.72 -9.65 6.74
N GLY A 487 20.01 -10.24 5.58
CA GLY A 487 20.37 -11.66 5.46
C GLY A 487 19.22 -12.64 5.71
N ALA A 488 17.98 -12.19 5.52
CA ALA A 488 16.79 -13.05 5.59
C ALA A 488 16.73 -14.06 4.42
N ILE A 489 17.14 -13.64 3.23
CA ILE A 489 17.05 -14.44 2.02
C ILE A 489 18.15 -15.52 1.97
N GLY A 490 17.86 -16.64 1.32
CA GLY A 490 18.83 -17.67 1.00
C GLY A 490 19.94 -17.21 0.03
N PRO A 491 21.01 -18.01 -0.10
CA PRO A 491 22.17 -17.68 -0.91
C PRO A 491 21.82 -17.60 -2.40
N ARG A 492 22.51 -16.73 -3.14
CA ARG A 492 22.35 -16.68 -4.60
C ARG A 492 22.88 -17.96 -5.25
N SER A 493 22.11 -18.52 -6.17
CA SER A 493 22.46 -19.69 -6.96
C SER A 493 23.25 -19.31 -8.22
N THR A 494 24.11 -20.22 -8.68
CA THR A 494 24.66 -20.21 -10.05
C THR A 494 23.87 -21.11 -11.00
N THR A 495 22.84 -21.80 -10.50
CA THR A 495 21.98 -22.67 -11.31
C THR A 495 21.29 -21.84 -12.40
N PRO A 496 21.31 -22.31 -13.66
CA PRO A 496 20.64 -21.59 -14.74
C PRO A 496 19.12 -21.59 -14.55
N LEU A 497 18.47 -20.55 -15.08
CA LEU A 497 17.01 -20.46 -15.07
C LEU A 497 16.41 -21.55 -15.96
N ALA A 498 15.58 -22.42 -15.37
CA ALA A 498 14.91 -23.51 -16.08
C ALA A 498 13.59 -23.05 -16.77
N LEU A 499 13.67 -22.00 -17.60
CA LEU A 499 12.55 -21.47 -18.39
C LEU A 499 12.94 -21.34 -19.86
N GLU A 500 12.57 -22.34 -20.66
CA GLU A 500 12.78 -22.33 -22.11
C GLU A 500 11.96 -21.22 -22.76
N GLY A 501 12.57 -20.46 -23.69
CA GLY A 501 11.89 -19.37 -24.39
C GLY A 501 11.80 -18.05 -23.61
N ALA A 502 12.37 -17.97 -22.40
CA ALA A 502 12.56 -16.70 -21.70
C ALA A 502 13.50 -15.78 -22.50
N LYS A 503 13.16 -14.49 -22.61
CA LYS A 503 13.88 -13.51 -23.44
C LYS A 503 14.23 -12.26 -22.65
N ASN A 504 15.41 -11.70 -22.87
CA ASN A 504 15.76 -10.40 -22.31
C ASN A 504 14.82 -9.30 -22.86
N PRO A 505 14.13 -8.50 -22.02
CA PRO A 505 13.21 -7.46 -22.49
C PRO A 505 13.87 -6.43 -23.42
N LYS A 506 15.18 -6.17 -23.27
CA LYS A 506 15.92 -5.22 -24.11
C LYS A 506 16.17 -5.72 -25.53
N ALA A 507 16.12 -7.03 -25.76
CA ALA A 507 16.48 -7.61 -27.06
C ALA A 507 15.64 -7.02 -28.21
N ASP A 508 14.39 -6.65 -27.90
CA ASP A 508 13.45 -6.11 -28.89
C ASP A 508 13.47 -4.57 -28.97
N ALA A 509 14.23 -3.86 -28.12
CA ALA A 509 14.15 -2.40 -28.02
C ALA A 509 14.51 -1.70 -29.34
N ALA A 510 15.56 -2.15 -30.05
CA ALA A 510 15.96 -1.59 -31.33
C ALA A 510 14.89 -1.80 -32.43
N ASP A 511 14.23 -2.96 -32.41
CA ASP A 511 13.14 -3.29 -33.33
C ASP A 511 11.90 -2.43 -33.08
N LEU A 512 11.56 -2.20 -31.79
CA LEU A 512 10.47 -1.31 -31.39
C LEU A 512 10.72 0.13 -31.86
N VAL A 513 11.94 0.65 -31.69
CA VAL A 513 12.33 1.98 -32.19
C VAL A 513 12.20 2.06 -33.72
N ARG A 514 12.66 1.04 -34.46
CA ARG A 514 12.54 0.99 -35.93
C ARG A 514 11.08 1.00 -36.38
N LYS A 515 10.18 0.40 -35.62
CA LYS A 515 8.72 0.39 -35.87
C LYS A 515 8.01 1.68 -35.39
N GLY A 516 8.72 2.61 -34.75
CA GLY A 516 8.13 3.81 -34.16
C GLY A 516 7.39 3.58 -32.85
N ASP A 517 7.51 2.40 -32.23
CA ASP A 517 6.95 2.12 -30.91
C ASP A 517 7.89 2.59 -29.80
N PHE A 518 7.90 3.91 -29.58
CA PHE A 518 8.74 4.53 -28.58
C PHE A 518 8.33 4.17 -27.15
N ALA A 519 7.04 3.99 -26.90
CA ALA A 519 6.53 3.59 -25.58
C ALA A 519 7.02 2.19 -25.21
N GLY A 520 6.91 1.23 -26.15
CA GLY A 520 7.43 -0.12 -25.99
C GLY A 520 8.94 -0.14 -25.75
N ALA A 521 9.70 0.65 -26.51
CA ALA A 521 11.16 0.74 -26.37
C ALA A 521 11.59 1.30 -24.99
N ILE A 522 11.00 2.41 -24.53
CA ILE A 522 11.29 2.99 -23.21
C ILE A 522 10.96 1.98 -22.11
N ARG A 523 9.79 1.35 -22.20
CA ARG A 523 9.34 0.36 -21.22
C ARG A 523 10.25 -0.88 -21.20
N ALA A 524 10.75 -1.33 -22.35
CA ALA A 524 11.70 -2.43 -22.43
C ALA A 524 12.99 -2.13 -21.63
N PHE A 525 13.51 -0.90 -21.69
CA PHE A 525 14.66 -0.49 -20.88
C PHE A 525 14.33 -0.46 -19.38
N VAL A 526 13.18 0.12 -18.98
CA VAL A 526 12.74 0.18 -17.58
C VAL A 526 12.61 -1.23 -17.00
N LEU A 527 11.90 -2.12 -17.68
CA LEU A 527 11.69 -3.50 -17.20
C LEU A 527 12.96 -4.33 -17.18
N ALA A 528 13.98 -3.96 -17.92
CA ALA A 528 15.28 -4.62 -17.88
C ALA A 528 16.28 -3.96 -16.92
N GLY A 529 15.80 -3.03 -16.08
CA GLY A 529 16.63 -2.35 -15.07
C GLY A 529 17.56 -1.28 -15.62
N ASP A 530 17.36 -0.82 -16.86
CA ASP A 530 18.22 0.15 -17.54
C ASP A 530 17.51 1.51 -17.65
N GLU A 531 17.15 2.03 -16.48
CA GLU A 531 16.46 3.31 -16.41
C GLU A 531 17.33 4.45 -16.95
N GLU A 532 18.66 4.35 -16.86
CA GLU A 532 19.55 5.35 -17.45
C GLU A 532 19.36 5.46 -18.98
N MET A 533 19.30 4.32 -19.68
CA MET A 533 19.00 4.32 -21.12
C MET A 533 17.57 4.80 -21.40
N ALA A 534 16.59 4.38 -20.59
CA ALA A 534 15.21 4.85 -20.71
C ALA A 534 15.11 6.38 -20.61
N ILE A 535 15.81 6.98 -19.63
CA ILE A 535 15.88 8.43 -19.41
C ILE A 535 16.57 9.12 -20.58
N LYS A 536 17.75 8.64 -21.00
CA LYS A 536 18.48 9.22 -22.15
C LYS A 536 17.62 9.21 -23.40
N PHE A 537 16.94 8.10 -23.65
CA PHE A 537 16.07 7.95 -24.82
C PHE A 537 14.83 8.85 -24.74
N ALA A 538 14.19 8.94 -23.58
CA ALA A 538 13.06 9.84 -23.35
C ALA A 538 13.46 11.32 -23.54
N SER A 539 14.57 11.77 -22.96
CA SER A 539 15.07 13.14 -23.13
C SER A 539 15.41 13.45 -24.60
N ALA A 540 15.99 12.49 -25.33
CA ALA A 540 16.27 12.64 -26.76
C ALA A 540 14.97 12.72 -27.58
N LEU A 541 13.98 11.89 -27.26
CA LEU A 541 12.68 11.90 -27.93
C LEU A 541 11.97 13.25 -27.74
N LEU A 542 11.99 13.81 -26.54
CA LEU A 542 11.43 15.13 -26.24
C LEU A 542 12.09 16.25 -27.06
N ARG A 543 13.42 16.22 -27.18
CA ARG A 543 14.18 17.23 -27.92
C ARG A 543 13.99 17.10 -29.44
N ASP A 544 14.12 15.88 -29.96
CA ASP A 544 14.30 15.64 -31.39
C ASP A 544 12.98 15.30 -32.10
N ARG A 545 12.00 14.74 -31.39
CA ARG A 545 10.70 14.28 -31.94
C ARG A 545 9.53 14.51 -30.98
N PRO A 546 9.29 15.75 -30.51
CA PRO A 546 8.22 16.02 -29.53
C PRO A 546 6.82 15.61 -30.02
N ALA A 547 6.55 15.67 -31.33
CA ALA A 547 5.28 15.26 -31.92
C ALA A 547 4.98 13.75 -31.78
N ALA A 548 5.98 12.91 -31.47
CA ALA A 548 5.80 11.49 -31.21
C ALA A 548 5.33 11.21 -29.78
N ILE A 549 5.33 12.21 -28.89
CA ILE A 549 4.92 12.05 -27.50
C ILE A 549 3.40 12.02 -27.44
N ASN A 550 2.87 10.82 -27.23
CA ASN A 550 1.47 10.58 -26.90
C ASN A 550 1.34 10.05 -25.46
N LEU A 551 0.12 9.77 -25.01
CA LEU A 551 -0.13 9.25 -23.67
C LEU A 551 0.66 7.96 -23.38
N ALA A 552 0.75 7.01 -24.32
CA ALA A 552 1.48 5.77 -24.10
C ALA A 552 2.98 6.01 -23.89
N VAL A 553 3.58 6.92 -24.66
CA VAL A 553 4.98 7.32 -24.48
C VAL A 553 5.17 8.01 -23.12
N ALA A 554 4.27 8.91 -22.75
CA ALA A 554 4.32 9.60 -21.45
C ALA A 554 4.23 8.62 -20.27
N LYS A 555 3.33 7.63 -20.32
CA LYS A 555 3.21 6.58 -19.31
C LYS A 555 4.53 5.83 -19.10
N ALA A 556 5.29 5.59 -20.16
CA ALA A 556 6.57 4.90 -20.07
C ALA A 556 7.73 5.82 -19.64
N ALA A 557 7.71 7.09 -20.06
CA ALA A 557 8.82 8.03 -19.91
C ALA A 557 8.80 8.85 -18.62
N VAL A 558 7.61 9.33 -18.18
CA VAL A 558 7.49 10.26 -17.06
C VAL A 558 7.97 9.65 -15.74
N PRO A 559 7.56 8.42 -15.33
CA PRO A 559 7.98 7.86 -14.05
C PRO A 559 9.51 7.81 -13.84
N PRO A 560 10.34 7.27 -14.77
CA PRO A 560 11.78 7.27 -14.59
C PRO A 560 12.40 8.67 -14.65
N LEU A 561 11.85 9.61 -15.42
CA LEU A 561 12.32 11.01 -15.45
C LEU A 561 12.13 11.69 -14.09
N VAL A 562 10.95 11.55 -13.47
CA VAL A 562 10.68 12.14 -12.15
C VAL A 562 11.56 11.51 -11.08
N ARG A 563 11.72 10.18 -11.08
CA ARG A 563 12.62 9.50 -10.14
C ARG A 563 14.06 9.99 -10.23
N ALA A 564 14.54 10.29 -11.43
CA ALA A 564 15.88 10.80 -11.68
C ALA A 564 16.03 12.32 -11.46
N GLY A 565 14.99 13.01 -10.97
CA GLY A 565 15.02 14.46 -10.77
C GLY A 565 15.08 15.27 -12.07
N ARG A 566 14.70 14.69 -13.20
CA ARG A 566 14.71 15.35 -14.53
C ARG A 566 13.43 16.17 -14.72
N THR A 567 13.18 17.11 -13.80
CA THR A 567 11.96 17.92 -13.75
C THR A 567 11.63 18.61 -15.06
N ALA A 568 12.61 19.27 -15.69
CA ALA A 568 12.39 20.00 -16.94
C ALA A 568 11.93 19.07 -18.07
N ASP A 569 12.50 17.87 -18.17
CA ASP A 569 12.11 16.89 -19.17
C ASP A 569 10.71 16.34 -18.86
N ALA A 570 10.44 15.97 -17.60
CA ALA A 570 9.13 15.49 -17.18
C ALA A 570 8.01 16.50 -17.50
N VAL A 571 8.20 17.77 -17.14
CA VAL A 571 7.28 18.87 -17.50
C VAL A 571 7.18 19.03 -19.02
N GLY A 572 8.29 18.92 -19.75
CA GLY A 572 8.31 18.96 -21.21
C GLY A 572 7.44 17.87 -21.85
N PHE A 573 7.42 16.66 -21.29
CA PHE A 573 6.50 15.60 -21.72
C PHE A 573 5.05 16.06 -21.53
N PHE A 574 4.65 16.55 -20.36
CA PHE A 574 3.29 17.05 -20.13
C PHE A 574 2.89 18.24 -21.02
N LYS A 575 3.84 19.03 -21.51
CA LYS A 575 3.57 20.06 -22.52
C LYS A 575 3.39 19.48 -23.92
N ALA A 576 4.03 18.36 -24.22
CA ALA A 576 4.00 17.70 -25.53
C ALA A 576 2.74 16.82 -25.72
N PHE A 577 2.15 16.28 -24.65
CA PHE A 577 0.87 15.56 -24.73
C PHE A 577 -0.20 16.20 -23.86
N ASN A 578 -1.46 16.16 -24.31
CA ASN A 578 -2.58 16.67 -23.54
C ASN A 578 -3.20 15.57 -22.68
N LEU A 579 -2.97 15.58 -21.37
CA LEU A 579 -3.71 14.73 -20.43
C LEU A 579 -5.13 15.29 -20.26
N LYS A 580 -6.15 14.50 -20.58
CA LYS A 580 -7.52 14.97 -20.46
C LYS A 580 -7.89 15.20 -18.98
N PRO A 581 -8.48 16.35 -18.62
CA PRO A 581 -8.86 16.63 -17.23
C PRO A 581 -9.88 15.64 -16.64
N ASP A 582 -10.74 15.06 -17.49
CA ASP A 582 -11.78 14.11 -17.12
C ASP A 582 -11.31 12.64 -17.12
N ASP A 583 -10.05 12.37 -17.50
CA ASP A 583 -9.50 11.02 -17.41
C ASP A 583 -9.30 10.62 -15.95
N LYS A 584 -10.11 9.65 -15.50
CA LYS A 584 -10.11 9.10 -14.14
C LYS A 584 -9.39 7.76 -14.05
N SER A 585 -8.70 7.32 -15.12
CA SER A 585 -7.90 6.10 -15.06
C SER A 585 -6.79 6.22 -14.02
N THR A 586 -6.43 5.10 -13.41
CA THR A 586 -5.35 5.04 -12.41
C THR A 586 -4.04 5.60 -12.96
N ASP A 587 -3.72 5.33 -14.23
CA ASP A 587 -2.48 5.84 -14.84
C ASP A 587 -2.53 7.36 -15.07
N ALA A 588 -3.66 7.92 -15.51
CA ALA A 588 -3.82 9.37 -15.63
C ALA A 588 -3.65 10.06 -14.27
N GLN A 589 -4.23 9.46 -13.24
CA GLN A 589 -4.11 9.92 -11.87
C GLN A 589 -2.65 9.86 -11.34
N MET A 590 -1.91 8.78 -11.62
CA MET A 590 -0.48 8.68 -11.28
C MET A 590 0.37 9.69 -12.07
N LEU A 591 0.06 9.93 -13.35
CA LEU A 591 0.74 10.95 -14.14
C LEU A 591 0.55 12.35 -13.52
N ARG A 592 -0.66 12.70 -13.07
CA ARG A 592 -0.87 13.96 -12.34
C ARG A 592 0.03 14.04 -11.13
N ASP A 593 0.11 13.00 -10.30
CA ASP A 593 1.02 13.01 -9.15
C ASP A 593 2.48 13.20 -9.55
N TYR A 594 2.93 12.55 -10.61
CA TYR A 594 4.30 12.71 -11.11
C TYR A 594 4.59 14.15 -11.57
N LEU A 595 3.62 14.82 -12.19
CA LEU A 595 3.73 16.25 -12.52
C LEU A 595 3.86 17.12 -11.26
N TRP A 596 3.00 16.89 -10.27
CA TRP A 596 3.03 17.63 -9.00
C TRP A 596 4.33 17.39 -8.23
N GLU A 597 4.81 16.14 -8.21
CA GLU A 597 6.07 15.76 -7.59
C GLU A 597 7.25 16.43 -8.28
N ALA A 598 7.31 16.39 -9.63
CA ALA A 598 8.38 17.03 -10.39
C ALA A 598 8.48 18.54 -10.11
N CYS A 599 7.33 19.20 -9.89
CA CYS A 599 7.24 20.63 -9.66
C CYS A 599 7.34 21.04 -8.17
N SER A 600 7.34 20.08 -7.24
CA SER A 600 7.11 20.31 -5.80
C SER A 600 8.09 21.30 -5.17
N ILE A 601 9.37 21.23 -5.56
CA ILE A 601 10.43 22.14 -5.11
C ILE A 601 10.19 23.55 -5.68
N SER A 602 10.00 23.63 -6.99
CA SER A 602 9.83 24.92 -7.68
C SER A 602 8.59 25.68 -7.21
N LEU A 603 7.47 24.97 -6.97
CA LEU A 603 6.22 25.56 -6.45
C LEU A 603 6.41 26.30 -5.12
N ARG A 604 7.41 25.88 -4.33
CA ARG A 604 7.67 26.43 -3.00
C ARG A 604 8.90 27.33 -2.98
N SER A 605 9.59 27.47 -4.10
CA SER A 605 10.80 28.28 -4.24
C SER A 605 10.48 29.74 -4.47
N ARG A 606 10.99 30.61 -3.60
CA ARG A 606 10.95 32.08 -3.81
C ARG A 606 12.03 32.58 -4.76
N ILE A 607 13.08 31.79 -4.96
CA ILE A 607 14.24 32.17 -5.78
C ILE A 607 14.00 31.77 -7.24
N SER A 608 13.43 30.58 -7.45
CA SER A 608 13.20 30.01 -8.76
C SER A 608 11.78 29.40 -8.82
N PRO A 609 10.73 30.24 -8.79
CA PRO A 609 9.35 29.77 -8.94
C PRO A 609 9.13 29.15 -10.34
N PRO A 610 8.07 28.34 -10.53
CA PRO A 610 7.77 27.76 -11.83
C PRO A 610 7.39 28.86 -12.83
N GLU A 611 7.70 28.63 -14.11
CA GLU A 611 7.23 29.53 -15.16
C GLU A 611 5.70 29.49 -15.34
N ALA A 612 5.13 30.56 -15.90
CA ALA A 612 3.69 30.72 -16.14
C ALA A 612 3.04 29.51 -16.83
N GLY A 613 3.69 28.95 -17.86
CA GLY A 613 3.16 27.79 -18.58
C GLY A 613 3.11 26.52 -17.72
N THR A 614 4.03 26.36 -16.77
CA THR A 614 4.04 25.23 -15.83
C THR A 614 2.96 25.40 -14.75
N LEU A 615 2.72 26.63 -14.29
CA LEU A 615 1.61 26.91 -13.38
C LEU A 615 0.26 26.62 -14.04
N ASP A 616 0.08 27.02 -15.31
CA ASP A 616 -1.15 26.71 -16.04
C ASP A 616 -1.32 25.21 -16.28
N LEU A 617 -0.23 24.50 -16.58
CA LEU A 617 -0.24 23.05 -16.70
C LEU A 617 -0.67 22.36 -15.39
N LEU A 618 -0.17 22.81 -14.23
CA LEU A 618 -0.60 22.30 -12.92
C LEU A 618 -2.07 22.61 -12.63
N ARG A 619 -2.54 23.82 -13.00
CA ARG A 619 -3.96 24.21 -12.89
C ARG A 619 -4.88 23.27 -13.67
N GLN A 620 -4.44 22.80 -14.85
CA GLN A 620 -5.19 21.86 -15.68
C GLN A 620 -5.14 20.41 -15.14
N ASN A 621 -4.21 20.11 -14.23
CA ASN A 621 -3.91 18.76 -13.73
C ASN A 621 -4.06 18.66 -12.20
N LEU A 622 -5.01 19.41 -11.63
CA LEU A 622 -5.35 19.34 -10.20
C LEU A 622 -5.79 17.93 -9.79
N ARG A 623 -5.42 17.51 -8.59
CA ARG A 623 -5.71 16.18 -8.04
C ARG A 623 -6.99 16.23 -7.22
N PRO A 624 -8.10 15.59 -7.66
CA PRO A 624 -9.39 15.70 -6.98
C PRO A 624 -9.37 15.29 -5.50
N GLU A 625 -8.54 14.29 -5.15
CA GLU A 625 -8.39 13.78 -3.79
C GLU A 625 -7.79 14.78 -2.80
N GLN A 626 -7.10 15.82 -3.27
CA GLN A 626 -6.47 16.86 -2.42
C GLN A 626 -6.55 18.25 -3.06
N LEU A 627 -7.66 18.50 -3.77
CA LEU A 627 -7.90 19.70 -4.55
C LEU A 627 -7.67 21.00 -3.77
N ASP A 628 -8.01 21.02 -2.48
CA ASP A 628 -7.80 22.17 -1.61
C ASP A 628 -6.31 22.48 -1.40
N ASP A 629 -5.50 21.48 -1.07
CA ASP A 629 -4.05 21.67 -0.90
C ASP A 629 -3.38 22.09 -2.21
N ASP A 630 -3.70 21.41 -3.32
CA ASP A 630 -3.21 21.74 -4.66
C ASP A 630 -3.49 23.20 -5.02
N LEU A 631 -4.72 23.68 -4.75
CA LEU A 631 -5.11 25.07 -5.04
C LEU A 631 -4.39 26.07 -4.13
N ILE A 632 -4.11 25.73 -2.87
CA ILE A 632 -3.36 26.58 -1.95
C ILE A 632 -1.90 26.68 -2.40
N GLU A 633 -1.25 25.55 -2.69
CA GLU A 633 0.15 25.54 -3.16
C GLU A 633 0.29 26.27 -4.49
N LEU A 634 -0.57 25.94 -5.46
CA LEU A 634 -0.59 26.60 -6.75
C LEU A 634 -0.89 28.09 -6.61
N GLY A 635 -1.87 28.46 -5.81
CA GLY A 635 -2.24 29.87 -5.57
C GLY A 635 -1.09 30.69 -5.00
N ARG A 636 -0.31 30.12 -4.07
CA ARG A 636 0.89 30.79 -3.51
C ARG A 636 1.97 30.99 -4.57
N ALA A 637 2.27 29.97 -5.36
CA ALA A 637 3.22 30.09 -6.47
C ALA A 637 2.74 31.08 -7.54
N TRP A 638 1.44 31.03 -7.87
CA TRP A 638 0.79 31.92 -8.82
C TRP A 638 0.89 33.38 -8.39
N ALA A 639 0.68 33.67 -7.10
CA ALA A 639 0.79 35.01 -6.56
C ALA A 639 2.23 35.57 -6.60
N GLN A 640 3.24 34.69 -6.54
CA GLN A 640 4.65 35.10 -6.68
C GLN A 640 5.02 35.45 -8.12
N VAL A 641 4.47 34.73 -9.10
CA VAL A 641 4.78 34.93 -10.53
C VAL A 641 3.95 36.05 -11.15
N PHE A 642 2.68 36.18 -10.74
CA PHE A 642 1.75 37.18 -11.25
C PHE A 642 1.42 38.18 -10.14
N ASP A 643 0.31 37.98 -9.43
CA ASP A 643 -0.06 38.75 -8.25
C ASP A 643 -1.14 38.01 -7.42
N PHE A 644 -1.45 38.52 -6.23
CA PHE A 644 -2.47 37.91 -5.36
C PHE A 644 -3.89 37.98 -5.95
N ALA A 645 -4.22 38.99 -6.75
CA ALA A 645 -5.57 39.16 -7.30
C ALA A 645 -5.87 38.09 -8.37
N SER A 646 -4.93 37.88 -9.28
CA SER A 646 -4.95 36.83 -10.30
C SER A 646 -4.95 35.43 -9.68
N ALA A 647 -4.19 35.20 -8.62
CA ALA A 647 -4.22 33.94 -7.88
C ALA A 647 -5.62 33.64 -7.29
N ASN A 648 -6.29 34.61 -6.67
CA ASN A 648 -7.67 34.41 -6.19
C ASN A 648 -8.65 34.17 -7.33
N SER A 649 -8.57 34.96 -8.40
CA SER A 649 -9.44 34.79 -9.56
C SER A 649 -9.28 33.41 -10.20
N MET A 650 -8.05 32.89 -10.25
CA MET A 650 -7.76 31.53 -10.70
C MET A 650 -8.47 30.49 -9.82
N ILE A 651 -8.33 30.57 -8.50
CA ILE A 651 -8.96 29.61 -7.57
C ILE A 651 -10.48 29.70 -7.64
N GLU A 652 -11.04 30.91 -7.70
CA GLU A 652 -12.48 31.15 -7.84
C GLU A 652 -13.03 30.56 -9.15
N SER A 653 -12.28 30.69 -10.24
CA SER A 653 -12.63 30.09 -11.54
C SER A 653 -12.67 28.57 -11.45
N VAL A 654 -11.66 27.94 -10.82
CA VAL A 654 -11.65 26.49 -10.61
C VAL A 654 -12.83 26.05 -9.73
N ALA A 655 -13.11 26.80 -8.65
CA ALA A 655 -14.23 26.51 -7.75
C ALA A 655 -15.60 26.60 -8.47
N ALA A 656 -15.77 27.57 -9.37
CA ALA A 656 -16.99 27.74 -10.16
C ALA A 656 -17.22 26.60 -11.16
N GLN A 657 -16.15 25.95 -11.62
CA GLN A 657 -16.22 24.81 -12.55
C GLN A 657 -16.52 23.48 -11.84
N GLN A 658 -16.45 23.42 -10.51
CA GLN A 658 -16.73 22.18 -9.77
C GLN A 658 -18.22 21.86 -9.73
N THR A 659 -18.60 20.74 -10.35
CA THR A 659 -19.97 20.21 -10.32
C THR A 659 -20.22 19.32 -9.10
N GLU A 660 -19.18 18.67 -8.58
CA GLU A 660 -19.26 17.76 -7.43
C GLU A 660 -19.31 18.54 -6.11
N PRO A 661 -20.34 18.35 -5.24
CA PRO A 661 -20.48 19.12 -4.00
C PRO A 661 -19.26 19.04 -3.08
N HIS A 662 -18.62 17.87 -2.99
CA HIS A 662 -17.47 17.67 -2.13
C HIS A 662 -16.21 18.38 -2.67
N LEU A 663 -15.98 18.39 -3.99
CA LEU A 663 -14.88 19.13 -4.61
C LEU A 663 -15.11 20.64 -4.52
N LYS A 664 -16.35 21.10 -4.72
CA LYS A 664 -16.72 22.50 -4.53
C LYS A 664 -16.40 22.98 -3.11
N LYS A 665 -16.70 22.15 -2.10
CA LYS A 665 -16.36 22.44 -0.69
C LYS A 665 -14.85 22.54 -0.48
N LYS A 666 -14.05 21.64 -1.07
CA LYS A 666 -12.57 21.72 -1.01
C LYS A 666 -12.06 23.01 -1.66
N ALA A 667 -12.48 23.31 -2.87
CA ALA A 667 -12.09 24.55 -3.55
C ALA A 667 -12.45 25.81 -2.74
N GLN A 668 -13.62 25.82 -2.09
CA GLN A 668 -14.03 26.93 -1.23
C GLN A 668 -13.12 27.10 0.00
N ARG A 669 -12.68 26.00 0.62
CA ARG A 669 -11.70 26.05 1.71
C ARG A 669 -10.39 26.66 1.26
N ALA A 670 -9.91 26.33 0.06
CA ALA A 670 -8.69 26.92 -0.51
C ALA A 670 -8.81 28.44 -0.66
N ILE A 671 -9.97 28.95 -1.10
CA ILE A 671 -10.25 30.40 -1.18
C ILE A 671 -10.15 31.05 0.20
N GLU A 672 -10.76 30.44 1.22
CA GLU A 672 -10.74 30.95 2.59
C GLU A 672 -9.32 31.00 3.15
N GLU A 673 -8.54 29.93 2.99
CA GLU A 673 -7.16 29.84 3.47
C GLU A 673 -6.22 30.82 2.74
N MET A 674 -6.34 30.96 1.42
CA MET A 674 -5.57 31.92 0.66
C MET A 674 -5.83 33.37 1.09
N ARG A 675 -7.08 33.70 1.45
CA ARG A 675 -7.44 35.03 1.95
C ARG A 675 -6.94 35.28 3.38
N LYS A 676 -6.88 34.24 4.23
CA LYS A 676 -6.31 34.34 5.58
C LYS A 676 -4.82 34.62 5.54
N GLY A 677 -4.07 33.93 4.68
CA GLY A 677 -2.60 34.09 4.56
C GLY A 677 -2.11 35.46 4.05
N ARG A 678 -3.02 36.35 3.64
CA ARG A 678 -2.70 37.76 3.30
C ARG A 678 -2.66 38.68 4.53
N ARG A 679 -3.36 38.31 5.60
CA ARG A 679 -3.37 39.05 6.87
C ARG A 679 -2.18 38.63 7.70
#